data_AF-A0A9E3VQD5-F1
#
_entry.id   AF-A0A9E3VQD5-F1
#
_cell.length_a   1.000
_cell.length_b   1.000
_cell.length_c   1.000
_cell.angle_alpha   90.00
_cell.angle_beta   90.00
_cell.angle_gamma   90.00
#
_symmetry.space_group_name_H-M   'P 1'
#
loop_
_entity.id
_entity.type
_entity.pdbx_description
1 polymer ?
#
loop_
_entity_poly.entity_id
_entity_poly.type
_entity_poly.pdbx_seq_one_letter_code
_entity_poly.pdbx_strand_id
1 'polypeptide(L)'
;MSRMRGLGYKQSAALTAALCLAALLSSCGPKPSPVQSSLRRFDFPLVGLVQESGSDWASERFNKTLLPKLIVKGAQEFTAAALEQNLNQIALDPNKLVMAEGGKVRLYYVSESSGFRNILGINFEGIGIKSGKPMYIFPNASSNLDLYQAAQHVNVEENTFDVSAMGERSEEAPLMPGDFVDLGHLPAGTPLNFFLINEDPNVFTTHPEANPDGIVHVVAVAIEDSPYLLISFEDLLNGGDKDYSDCVFMVEVGEGNIQALIGKIDPLRQAKRIAAIVGFLMVFVGGPLGFLYMRRRIRLARLAADLNRAGELLTSSQPEAALPLIRARKKLAGRTRSAEWEDLEITCLNQLGAVGDLTELYKESPDAFTRHETPSLDVARAAIETDRFDLFQTMRESWRERETAPQDWLALDADVLMRQDKSEDAREILEAARFEGAADARRLIRLALATAHDDPAAAHAALARAEALGAQAWEVRLFQGRIAQAHGDAPRAEAAYKAALTANPRDLFIRDALAELLRTEGRFAEAVHVWSQGLTAPSMGFVWTKTLFWCRVAAPAPVDWQTLDPPQDTLRPLVQFVRALPPTCFWNERAFGPVAEARPDLASRQEVFWLRLLEALRTRKTDEALALLNLNRFGRHSWHARLEVALLSLLTYHRLGFVDPALVKLSEGSGTKPHPFFDTLEAWASGSAVPPEFVRLMQSNDAFAAALKAAGWIAAVGLLSEYSGARASDSQ
;
A
#
# COMPACT_ATOMS: atom_id res chain seq x y z
N MET A 1 -1.21 -8.71 3.03
CA MET A 1 -1.47 -8.55 1.57
C MET A 1 -2.74 -7.76 1.20
N SER A 2 -3.45 -7.10 2.14
CA SER A 2 -4.71 -6.36 1.83
C SER A 2 -4.53 -4.85 1.53
N ARG A 3 -3.36 -4.25 1.81
CA ARG A 3 -3.15 -2.79 1.67
C ARG A 3 -2.61 -2.29 0.32
N MET A 4 -2.21 -3.16 -0.60
CA MET A 4 -1.76 -2.74 -1.95
C MET A 4 -2.91 -2.57 -2.97
N ARG A 5 -4.13 -3.03 -2.66
CA ARG A 5 -5.27 -2.94 -3.60
C ARG A 5 -5.97 -1.57 -3.60
N GLY A 6 -5.75 -0.71 -2.61
CA GLY A 6 -6.47 0.58 -2.48
C GLY A 6 -5.85 1.77 -3.22
N LEU A 7 -4.52 1.78 -3.42
CA LEU A 7 -3.83 2.85 -4.16
C LEU A 7 -3.84 2.61 -5.67
N GLY A 8 -3.75 1.34 -6.09
CA GLY A 8 -3.86 0.94 -7.49
C GLY A 8 -5.22 1.31 -8.09
N TYR A 9 -6.30 1.20 -7.31
CA TYR A 9 -7.67 1.41 -7.81
C TYR A 9 -7.99 2.87 -8.21
N LYS A 10 -7.36 3.85 -7.56
CA LYS A 10 -7.59 5.28 -7.86
C LYS A 10 -6.74 5.78 -9.01
N GLN A 11 -5.50 5.27 -9.14
CA GLN A 11 -4.66 5.57 -10.30
C GLN A 11 -5.13 4.79 -11.53
N SER A 12 -5.58 3.54 -11.37
CA SER A 12 -6.19 2.77 -12.46
C SER A 12 -7.50 3.41 -12.91
N ALA A 13 -8.39 3.86 -12.03
CA ALA A 13 -9.63 4.51 -12.45
C ALA A 13 -9.38 5.80 -13.26
N ALA A 14 -8.38 6.60 -12.90
CA ALA A 14 -8.00 7.79 -13.66
C ALA A 14 -7.34 7.44 -15.00
N LEU A 15 -6.49 6.40 -15.03
CA LEU A 15 -5.82 5.95 -16.25
C LEU A 15 -6.81 5.27 -17.21
N THR A 16 -7.74 4.45 -16.70
CA THR A 16 -8.83 3.81 -17.46
C THR A 16 -9.82 4.86 -17.97
N ALA A 17 -10.16 5.89 -17.18
CA ALA A 17 -10.97 7.01 -17.66
C ALA A 17 -10.27 7.78 -18.78
N ALA A 18 -8.96 8.03 -18.67
CA ALA A 18 -8.18 8.69 -19.72
C ALA A 18 -8.01 7.81 -20.98
N LEU A 19 -7.84 6.49 -20.83
CA LEU A 19 -7.77 5.53 -21.94
C LEU A 19 -9.13 5.32 -22.62
N CYS A 20 -10.24 5.31 -21.87
CA CYS A 20 -11.58 5.28 -22.45
C CYS A 20 -11.89 6.59 -23.19
N LEU A 21 -11.46 7.75 -22.66
CA LEU A 21 -11.61 9.03 -23.34
C LEU A 21 -10.74 9.10 -24.61
N ALA A 22 -9.51 8.56 -24.56
CA ALA A 22 -8.63 8.48 -25.73
C ALA A 22 -9.13 7.47 -26.79
N ALA A 23 -9.71 6.33 -26.37
CA ALA A 23 -10.32 5.36 -27.26
C ALA A 23 -11.61 5.89 -27.92
N LEU A 24 -12.44 6.64 -27.18
CA LEU A 24 -13.61 7.36 -27.71
C LEU A 24 -13.23 8.48 -28.69
N LEU A 25 -12.03 9.06 -28.58
CA LEU A 25 -11.54 10.10 -29.47
C LEU A 25 -10.82 9.56 -30.72
N SER A 26 -10.46 8.26 -30.75
CA SER A 26 -9.65 7.67 -31.82
C SER A 26 -10.46 7.03 -32.96
N SER A 27 -11.80 6.98 -32.88
CA SER A 27 -12.66 6.28 -33.86
C SER A 27 -13.65 7.18 -34.64
N CYS A 28 -13.53 8.51 -34.58
CA CYS A 28 -14.49 9.44 -35.22
C CYS A 28 -13.89 10.24 -36.39
N GLY A 29 -13.06 9.60 -37.21
CA GLY A 29 -12.57 10.19 -38.46
C GLY A 29 -13.57 9.98 -39.61
N PRO A 30 -13.63 10.88 -40.61
CA PRO A 30 -14.50 10.72 -41.77
C PRO A 30 -14.23 9.40 -42.49
N LYS A 31 -15.29 8.71 -42.90
CA LYS A 31 -15.22 7.39 -43.56
C LYS A 31 -15.66 7.54 -45.02
N PRO A 32 -14.87 7.12 -46.02
CA PRO A 32 -15.27 7.20 -47.42
C PRO A 32 -16.55 6.42 -47.72
N SER A 33 -17.40 6.97 -48.59
CA SER A 33 -18.56 6.29 -49.15
C SER A 33 -18.11 5.00 -49.85
N PRO A 34 -18.84 3.88 -49.68
CA PRO A 34 -18.49 2.60 -50.30
C PRO A 34 -18.66 2.63 -51.82
N VAL A 35 -19.43 3.58 -52.34
CA VAL A 35 -19.65 3.78 -53.79
C VAL A 35 -19.45 5.25 -54.12
N GLN A 36 -18.60 5.52 -55.12
CA GLN A 36 -18.45 6.83 -55.74
C GLN A 36 -18.34 6.62 -57.25
N SER A 37 -19.18 7.29 -58.02
CA SER A 37 -19.26 7.06 -59.47
C SER A 37 -17.95 7.39 -60.19
N SER A 38 -17.59 6.56 -61.16
CA SER A 38 -16.46 6.79 -62.07
C SER A 38 -16.80 7.74 -63.22
N LEU A 39 -18.06 8.22 -63.33
CA LEU A 39 -18.51 9.13 -64.38
C LEU A 39 -17.64 10.39 -64.45
N ARG A 40 -17.01 10.64 -65.60
CA ARG A 40 -16.24 11.86 -65.88
C ARG A 40 -16.55 12.30 -67.31
N ARG A 41 -17.12 13.50 -67.47
CA ARG A 41 -17.39 14.09 -68.80
C ARG A 41 -16.18 14.85 -69.35
N PHE A 42 -15.41 15.43 -68.44
CA PHE A 42 -14.18 16.17 -68.70
C PHE A 42 -13.08 15.64 -67.79
N ASP A 43 -11.82 15.90 -68.15
CA ASP A 43 -10.65 15.44 -67.39
C ASP A 43 -10.34 16.42 -66.23
N PHE A 44 -11.25 16.46 -65.25
CA PHE A 44 -11.10 17.27 -64.03
C PHE A 44 -10.83 16.39 -62.80
N PRO A 45 -9.97 16.83 -61.88
CA PRO A 45 -9.73 16.10 -60.65
C PRO A 45 -10.95 16.16 -59.70
N LEU A 46 -11.04 15.18 -58.81
CA LEU A 46 -11.93 15.24 -57.65
C LEU A 46 -11.38 16.22 -56.62
N VAL A 47 -12.26 16.97 -55.95
CA VAL A 47 -11.88 17.73 -54.75
C VAL A 47 -11.46 16.78 -53.62
N GLY A 48 -12.17 15.66 -53.49
CA GLY A 48 -11.90 14.62 -52.51
C GLY A 48 -12.83 13.43 -52.68
N LEU A 49 -12.64 12.40 -51.85
CA LEU A 49 -13.58 11.29 -51.76
C LEU A 49 -14.84 11.75 -51.03
N VAL A 50 -16.00 11.30 -51.51
CA VAL A 50 -17.26 11.46 -50.76
C VAL A 50 -17.16 10.64 -49.48
N GLN A 51 -17.58 11.22 -48.36
CA GLN A 51 -17.62 10.59 -47.04
C GLN A 51 -19.06 10.25 -46.67
N GLU A 52 -19.25 9.14 -45.96
CA GLU A 52 -20.55 8.68 -45.51
C GLU A 52 -21.16 9.65 -44.48
N SER A 53 -22.45 9.90 -44.65
CA SER A 53 -23.33 10.51 -43.66
C SER A 53 -23.13 9.91 -42.26
N GLY A 54 -22.83 10.75 -41.26
CA GLY A 54 -22.67 10.37 -39.84
C GLY A 54 -21.30 9.80 -39.47
N SER A 55 -20.35 9.73 -40.42
CA SER A 55 -19.05 9.08 -40.19
C SER A 55 -18.10 9.83 -39.26
N ASP A 56 -18.28 11.15 -39.10
CA ASP A 56 -17.57 11.94 -38.10
C ASP A 56 -18.53 12.74 -37.21
N TRP A 57 -18.01 13.32 -36.13
CA TRP A 57 -18.83 14.05 -35.17
C TRP A 57 -19.58 15.25 -35.77
N ALA A 58 -18.99 15.94 -36.75
CA ALA A 58 -19.63 17.11 -37.36
C ALA A 58 -20.78 16.68 -38.29
N SER A 59 -20.58 15.65 -39.10
CA SER A 59 -21.62 15.04 -39.93
C SER A 59 -22.73 14.41 -39.09
N GLU A 60 -22.40 13.68 -38.03
CA GLU A 60 -23.39 13.10 -37.10
C GLU A 60 -24.25 14.17 -36.44
N ARG A 61 -23.64 15.30 -36.05
CA ARG A 61 -24.38 16.45 -35.52
C ARG A 61 -25.27 17.09 -36.57
N PHE A 62 -24.77 17.29 -37.80
CA PHE A 62 -25.55 17.84 -38.91
C PHE A 62 -26.79 16.97 -39.20
N ASN A 63 -26.59 15.65 -39.28
CA ASN A 63 -27.65 14.66 -39.52
C ASN A 63 -28.74 14.69 -38.47
N LYS A 64 -28.39 14.84 -37.19
CA LYS A 64 -29.36 14.83 -36.09
C LYS A 64 -30.07 16.15 -35.88
N THR A 65 -29.49 17.26 -36.32
CA THR A 65 -29.99 18.60 -35.96
C THR A 65 -30.63 19.34 -37.12
N LEU A 66 -30.10 19.19 -38.34
CA LEU A 66 -30.44 20.05 -39.46
C LEU A 66 -30.91 19.29 -40.70
N LEU A 67 -30.27 18.18 -41.07
CA LEU A 67 -30.58 17.46 -42.32
C LEU A 67 -32.07 17.11 -42.51
N PRO A 68 -32.81 16.53 -41.54
CA PRO A 68 -34.22 16.19 -41.72
C PRO A 68 -35.09 17.42 -42.01
N LYS A 69 -34.79 18.54 -41.34
CA LYS A 69 -35.47 19.82 -41.57
C LYS A 69 -35.18 20.36 -42.97
N LEU A 70 -33.94 20.19 -43.47
CA LEU A 70 -33.55 20.65 -44.80
C LEU A 70 -34.22 19.85 -45.91
N ILE A 71 -34.34 18.53 -45.77
CA ILE A 71 -35.04 17.69 -46.75
C ILE A 71 -36.50 18.15 -46.87
N VAL A 72 -37.20 18.29 -45.73
CA VAL A 72 -38.59 18.77 -45.71
C VAL A 72 -38.72 20.19 -46.25
N LYS A 73 -37.83 21.10 -45.83
CA LYS A 73 -37.83 22.49 -46.27
C LYS A 73 -37.54 22.60 -47.77
N GLY A 74 -36.58 21.84 -48.29
CA GLY A 74 -36.26 21.76 -49.71
C GLY A 74 -37.47 21.34 -50.52
N ALA A 75 -38.14 20.26 -50.12
CA ALA A 75 -39.37 19.78 -50.79
C ALA A 75 -40.55 20.79 -50.76
N GLN A 76 -40.54 21.75 -49.84
CA GLN A 76 -41.55 22.80 -49.74
C GLN A 76 -41.18 24.07 -50.52
N GLU A 77 -39.92 24.48 -50.47
CA GLU A 77 -39.45 25.76 -51.03
C GLU A 77 -38.95 25.65 -52.46
N PHE A 78 -38.42 24.50 -52.88
CA PHE A 78 -37.94 24.25 -54.24
C PHE A 78 -39.07 23.62 -55.07
N THR A 79 -40.15 24.40 -55.23
CA THR A 79 -41.28 24.08 -56.11
C THR A 79 -41.55 25.27 -57.00
N ALA A 80 -42.02 25.03 -58.24
CA ALA A 80 -42.34 26.09 -59.19
C ALA A 80 -43.24 27.19 -58.59
N ALA A 81 -44.23 26.80 -57.78
CA ALA A 81 -45.17 27.71 -57.13
C ALA A 81 -44.54 28.57 -56.02
N ALA A 82 -43.64 27.99 -55.21
CA ALA A 82 -42.98 28.71 -54.12
C ALA A 82 -41.90 29.68 -54.66
N LEU A 83 -41.19 29.26 -55.71
CA LEU A 83 -40.14 30.06 -56.35
C LEU A 83 -40.71 31.22 -57.15
N GLU A 84 -41.84 31.08 -57.85
CA GLU A 84 -42.45 32.19 -58.60
C GLU A 84 -42.74 33.44 -57.73
N GLN A 85 -43.05 33.23 -56.45
CA GLN A 85 -43.33 34.31 -55.50
C GLN A 85 -42.07 34.91 -54.86
N ASN A 86 -40.99 34.13 -54.72
CA ASN A 86 -39.85 34.46 -53.88
C ASN A 86 -38.51 34.49 -54.61
N LEU A 87 -38.44 34.15 -55.89
CA LEU A 87 -37.17 33.98 -56.64
C LEU A 87 -36.24 35.18 -56.48
N ASN A 88 -36.75 36.41 -56.54
CA ASN A 88 -35.92 37.62 -56.40
C ASN A 88 -35.32 37.81 -55.00
N GLN A 89 -35.83 37.13 -53.97
CA GLN A 89 -35.35 37.19 -52.59
C GLN A 89 -34.34 36.08 -52.25
N ILE A 90 -34.43 34.93 -52.94
CA ILE A 90 -33.58 33.75 -52.72
C ILE A 90 -32.60 33.47 -53.87
N ALA A 91 -32.72 34.20 -54.97
CA ALA A 91 -31.73 34.23 -56.04
C ALA A 91 -30.42 34.80 -55.50
N LEU A 92 -29.35 34.10 -55.86
CA LEU A 92 -28.02 34.40 -55.40
C LEU A 92 -27.46 35.65 -56.07
N ASP A 93 -26.87 36.57 -55.30
CA ASP A 93 -25.91 37.54 -55.83
C ASP A 93 -24.54 36.85 -55.97
N PRO A 94 -24.06 36.59 -57.19
CA PRO A 94 -22.84 35.80 -57.41
C PRO A 94 -21.61 36.44 -56.74
N ASN A 95 -21.60 37.77 -56.61
CA ASN A 95 -20.50 38.50 -55.99
C ASN A 95 -20.44 38.35 -54.47
N LYS A 96 -21.50 37.81 -53.85
CA LYS A 96 -21.55 37.59 -52.40
C LYS A 96 -21.07 36.19 -51.98
N LEU A 97 -20.97 35.22 -52.91
CA LEU A 97 -20.40 33.90 -52.61
C LEU A 97 -18.87 33.92 -52.53
N VAL A 98 -18.36 34.65 -51.55
CA VAL A 98 -16.94 34.77 -51.27
C VAL A 98 -16.72 34.56 -49.78
N MET A 99 -15.67 33.84 -49.41
CA MET A 99 -15.26 33.67 -48.01
C MET A 99 -14.87 35.04 -47.42
N ALA A 100 -15.66 35.60 -46.51
CA ALA A 100 -15.32 36.83 -45.79
C ALA A 100 -14.20 36.62 -44.76
N GLU A 101 -14.17 35.46 -44.10
CA GLU A 101 -13.12 35.00 -43.21
C GLU A 101 -12.59 33.61 -43.64
N GLY A 102 -11.29 33.38 -43.43
CA GLY A 102 -10.68 32.08 -43.74
C GLY A 102 -11.20 30.99 -42.81
N GLY A 103 -11.57 29.83 -43.37
CA GLY A 103 -12.29 28.81 -42.62
C GLY A 103 -12.24 27.44 -43.27
N LYS A 104 -12.55 26.40 -42.48
CA LYS A 104 -12.82 25.08 -43.05
C LYS A 104 -14.17 25.12 -43.76
N VAL A 105 -14.23 24.58 -44.98
CA VAL A 105 -15.45 24.49 -45.76
C VAL A 105 -15.78 23.04 -46.05
N ARG A 106 -17.03 22.67 -45.80
CA ARG A 106 -17.55 21.33 -46.02
C ARG A 106 -18.89 21.41 -46.73
N LEU A 107 -19.11 20.50 -47.68
CA LEU A 107 -20.35 20.40 -48.42
C LEU A 107 -21.05 19.09 -48.06
N TYR A 108 -22.33 19.15 -47.72
CA TYR A 108 -23.21 18.03 -47.47
C TYR A 108 -24.25 17.91 -48.59
N TYR A 109 -24.40 16.72 -49.17
CA TYR A 109 -25.48 16.41 -50.09
C TYR A 109 -26.82 16.39 -49.33
N VAL A 110 -27.85 17.01 -49.88
CA VAL A 110 -29.19 17.02 -49.27
C VAL A 110 -30.12 16.07 -50.04
N SER A 111 -30.38 16.34 -51.32
CA SER A 111 -31.16 15.48 -52.22
C SER A 111 -31.13 16.06 -53.65
N GLU A 112 -31.86 15.43 -54.56
CA GLU A 112 -32.12 15.85 -55.94
C GLU A 112 -33.53 15.41 -56.37
N SER A 113 -34.11 16.01 -57.40
CA SER A 113 -35.32 15.51 -58.08
C SER A 113 -35.22 15.69 -59.59
N SER A 114 -34.04 15.36 -60.14
CA SER A 114 -33.73 15.50 -61.55
C SER A 114 -34.03 14.22 -62.34
N GLY A 115 -34.44 14.39 -63.60
CA GLY A 115 -34.47 13.31 -64.59
C GLY A 115 -33.09 12.95 -65.17
N PHE A 116 -32.04 13.69 -64.81
CA PHE A 116 -30.68 13.60 -65.38
C PHE A 116 -29.63 13.17 -64.36
N ARG A 117 -28.57 12.51 -64.85
CA ARG A 117 -27.36 12.25 -64.06
C ARG A 117 -26.44 13.45 -64.03
N ASN A 118 -26.73 14.35 -63.10
CA ASN A 118 -26.00 15.60 -62.92
C ASN A 118 -24.63 15.40 -62.28
N ILE A 119 -23.68 16.27 -62.64
CA ILE A 119 -22.34 16.35 -62.04
C ILE A 119 -22.19 17.69 -61.34
N LEU A 120 -21.94 17.67 -60.02
CA LEU A 120 -21.66 18.87 -59.24
C LEU A 120 -20.14 19.11 -59.16
N GLY A 121 -19.72 20.34 -59.45
CA GLY A 121 -18.33 20.77 -59.35
C GLY A 121 -18.16 22.17 -58.78
N ILE A 122 -16.90 22.55 -58.57
CA ILE A 122 -16.51 23.88 -58.07
C ILE A 122 -15.25 24.37 -58.78
N ASN A 123 -15.13 25.69 -58.92
CA ASN A 123 -13.96 26.35 -59.48
C ASN A 123 -13.55 27.55 -58.63
N PHE A 124 -12.49 27.42 -57.83
CA PHE A 124 -12.02 28.50 -56.96
C PHE A 124 -11.27 29.62 -57.71
N GLU A 125 -10.85 29.40 -58.96
CA GLU A 125 -9.99 30.30 -59.73
C GLU A 125 -10.67 30.83 -61.02
N GLY A 126 -11.94 30.48 -61.27
CA GLY A 126 -12.66 30.80 -62.51
C GLY A 126 -14.18 30.59 -62.38
N ILE A 127 -14.90 30.71 -63.50
CA ILE A 127 -16.36 30.55 -63.56
C ILE A 127 -16.69 29.38 -64.50
N GLY A 128 -17.51 28.44 -64.02
CA GLY A 128 -17.85 27.22 -64.76
C GLY A 128 -16.61 26.40 -65.12
N ILE A 129 -16.57 25.89 -66.35
CA ILE A 129 -15.50 24.99 -66.82
C ILE A 129 -14.56 25.62 -67.87
N LYS A 130 -14.79 26.88 -68.27
CA LYS A 130 -14.08 27.52 -69.39
C LYS A 130 -12.76 28.19 -68.98
N SER A 131 -12.55 28.45 -67.69
CA SER A 131 -11.36 29.12 -67.15
C SER A 131 -11.01 28.56 -65.76
N GLY A 132 -9.86 28.93 -65.21
CA GLY A 132 -9.46 28.48 -63.86
C GLY A 132 -9.15 26.98 -63.79
N LYS A 133 -9.43 26.38 -62.63
CA LYS A 133 -9.19 24.96 -62.33
C LYS A 133 -10.47 24.31 -61.80
N PRO A 134 -11.39 23.90 -62.69
CA PRO A 134 -12.61 23.21 -62.28
C PRO A 134 -12.28 21.85 -61.65
N MET A 135 -13.05 21.48 -60.63
CA MET A 135 -12.93 20.20 -59.92
C MET A 135 -14.31 19.59 -59.69
N TYR A 136 -14.37 18.26 -59.63
CA TYR A 136 -15.61 17.54 -59.33
C TYR A 136 -15.78 17.34 -57.82
N ILE A 137 -16.99 17.66 -57.32
CA ILE A 137 -17.41 17.35 -55.96
C ILE A 137 -18.15 16.02 -55.97
N PHE A 138 -19.26 15.97 -56.71
CA PHE A 138 -20.04 14.76 -56.93
C PHE A 138 -20.03 14.41 -58.42
N PRO A 139 -19.29 13.37 -58.82
CA PRO A 139 -19.27 12.91 -60.21
C PRO A 139 -20.61 12.41 -60.74
N ASN A 140 -21.50 12.01 -59.84
CA ASN A 140 -22.89 11.71 -60.09
C ASN A 140 -23.64 12.15 -58.83
N ALA A 141 -24.51 13.15 -58.98
CA ALA A 141 -25.27 13.78 -57.91
C ALA A 141 -26.67 13.17 -57.71
N SER A 142 -26.85 11.88 -58.05
CA SER A 142 -28.13 11.17 -57.94
C SER A 142 -28.25 10.30 -56.69
N SER A 143 -29.49 10.08 -56.25
CA SER A 143 -29.85 9.18 -55.16
C SER A 143 -31.07 8.30 -55.50
N ASN A 144 -31.29 7.21 -54.76
CA ASN A 144 -32.36 6.25 -55.08
C ASN A 144 -33.78 6.79 -54.89
N LEU A 145 -33.94 7.80 -54.03
CA LEU A 145 -35.18 8.53 -53.84
C LEU A 145 -34.94 9.99 -54.23
N ASP A 146 -35.91 10.60 -54.89
CA ASP A 146 -35.91 12.03 -55.16
C ASP A 146 -36.21 12.83 -53.87
N LEU A 147 -36.05 14.16 -53.91
CA LEU A 147 -36.27 15.08 -52.79
C LEU A 147 -37.67 14.95 -52.18
N TYR A 148 -38.69 14.81 -53.02
CA TYR A 148 -40.08 14.75 -52.59
C TYR A 148 -40.41 13.40 -51.94
N GLN A 149 -39.84 12.31 -52.45
CA GLN A 149 -39.92 10.97 -51.88
C GLN A 149 -39.13 10.89 -50.57
N ALA A 150 -37.90 11.40 -50.53
CA ALA A 150 -37.08 11.46 -49.33
C ALA A 150 -37.77 12.24 -48.19
N ALA A 151 -38.48 13.32 -48.51
CA ALA A 151 -39.25 14.08 -47.53
C ALA A 151 -40.37 13.26 -46.85
N GLN A 152 -40.95 12.25 -47.53
CA GLN A 152 -41.95 11.36 -46.94
C GLN A 152 -41.38 10.41 -45.88
N HIS A 153 -40.05 10.21 -45.89
CA HIS A 153 -39.33 9.38 -44.93
C HIS A 153 -38.68 10.19 -43.78
N VAL A 154 -39.04 11.48 -43.65
CA VAL A 154 -38.65 12.31 -42.51
C VAL A 154 -39.73 12.26 -41.43
N ASN A 155 -39.35 11.88 -40.21
CA ASN A 155 -40.18 12.09 -39.03
C ASN A 155 -39.94 13.50 -38.48
N VAL A 156 -40.91 14.39 -38.70
CA VAL A 156 -40.82 15.81 -38.29
C VAL A 156 -40.83 15.98 -36.77
N GLU A 157 -41.57 15.14 -36.03
CA GLU A 157 -41.67 15.24 -34.56
C GLU A 157 -40.36 14.81 -33.89
N GLU A 158 -39.74 13.74 -34.41
CA GLU A 158 -38.48 13.21 -33.87
C GLU A 158 -37.24 13.87 -34.47
N ASN A 159 -37.41 14.67 -35.53
CA ASN A 159 -36.32 15.25 -36.31
C ASN A 159 -35.32 14.19 -36.77
N THR A 160 -35.82 13.11 -37.35
CA THR A 160 -35.04 11.97 -37.85
C THR A 160 -35.37 11.69 -39.32
N PHE A 161 -34.39 11.18 -40.06
CA PHE A 161 -34.54 10.75 -41.45
C PHE A 161 -34.20 9.26 -41.54
N ASP A 162 -35.09 8.47 -42.11
CA ASP A 162 -34.87 7.03 -42.30
C ASP A 162 -34.00 6.75 -43.53
N VAL A 163 -32.68 6.72 -43.32
CA VAL A 163 -31.70 6.42 -44.38
C VAL A 163 -31.92 5.03 -44.98
N SER A 164 -32.56 4.09 -44.28
CA SER A 164 -32.79 2.74 -44.80
C SER A 164 -33.78 2.71 -45.97
N ALA A 165 -34.68 3.71 -46.05
CA ALA A 165 -35.58 3.89 -47.17
C ALA A 165 -34.85 4.19 -48.49
N MET A 166 -33.62 4.70 -48.42
CA MET A 166 -32.78 4.99 -49.59
C MET A 166 -32.23 3.73 -50.27
N GLY A 167 -32.40 2.53 -49.71
CA GLY A 167 -31.88 1.29 -50.31
C GLY A 167 -30.35 1.22 -50.41
N GLU A 168 -29.83 0.32 -51.24
CA GLU A 168 -28.39 0.14 -51.46
C GLU A 168 -27.86 1.10 -52.54
N ARG A 169 -26.63 1.61 -52.35
CA ARG A 169 -25.96 2.50 -53.31
C ARG A 169 -25.56 1.75 -54.57
N SER A 170 -25.66 2.40 -55.72
CA SER A 170 -25.16 1.92 -57.01
C SER A 170 -24.30 2.97 -57.71
N GLU A 171 -23.71 2.64 -58.87
CA GLU A 171 -22.97 3.65 -59.63
C GLU A 171 -23.89 4.74 -60.22
N GLU A 172 -25.15 4.38 -60.46
CA GLU A 172 -26.22 5.23 -60.97
C GLU A 172 -26.83 6.12 -59.88
N ALA A 173 -26.87 5.67 -58.63
CA ALA A 173 -27.35 6.42 -57.47
C ALA A 173 -26.37 6.28 -56.29
N PRO A 174 -25.20 6.95 -56.37
CA PRO A 174 -24.13 6.71 -55.41
C PRO A 174 -24.25 7.51 -54.11
N LEU A 175 -25.12 8.53 -54.03
CA LEU A 175 -25.21 9.43 -52.87
C LEU A 175 -26.41 9.11 -51.96
N MET A 176 -26.26 9.45 -50.67
CA MET A 176 -27.34 9.49 -49.69
C MET A 176 -27.37 10.86 -48.97
N PRO A 177 -28.54 11.35 -48.52
CA PRO A 177 -28.63 12.57 -47.74
C PRO A 177 -27.66 12.58 -46.54
N GLY A 178 -26.90 13.68 -46.42
CA GLY A 178 -25.89 13.90 -45.38
C GLY A 178 -24.48 13.42 -45.71
N ASP A 179 -24.28 12.72 -46.83
CA ASP A 179 -22.93 12.49 -47.36
C ASP A 179 -22.22 13.79 -47.62
N PHE A 180 -20.89 13.81 -47.48
CA PHE A 180 -20.16 15.08 -47.53
C PHE A 180 -18.79 14.99 -48.20
N VAL A 181 -18.31 16.16 -48.63
CA VAL A 181 -16.94 16.37 -49.11
C VAL A 181 -16.34 17.55 -48.36
N ASP A 182 -15.13 17.36 -47.83
CA ASP A 182 -14.33 18.44 -47.28
C ASP A 182 -13.65 19.21 -48.42
N LEU A 183 -13.97 20.50 -48.55
CA LEU A 183 -13.30 21.41 -49.48
C LEU A 183 -11.99 21.96 -48.89
N GLY A 184 -11.68 21.61 -47.64
CA GLY A 184 -10.45 22.01 -46.95
C GLY A 184 -10.57 23.36 -46.26
N HIS A 185 -9.42 23.96 -45.91
CA HIS A 185 -9.36 25.30 -45.32
C HIS A 185 -9.17 26.32 -46.43
N LEU A 186 -10.19 27.15 -46.67
CA LEU A 186 -10.17 28.18 -47.70
C LEU A 186 -9.79 29.54 -47.09
N PRO A 187 -8.89 30.32 -47.70
CA PRO A 187 -8.58 31.67 -47.23
C PRO A 187 -9.73 32.65 -47.48
N ALA A 188 -9.73 33.76 -46.74
CA ALA A 188 -10.63 34.88 -47.02
C ALA A 188 -10.40 35.42 -48.45
N GLY A 189 -11.47 35.85 -49.12
CA GLY A 189 -11.47 36.27 -50.52
C GLY A 189 -11.66 35.15 -51.54
N THR A 190 -11.71 33.88 -51.11
CA THR A 190 -11.92 32.74 -52.04
C THR A 190 -13.36 32.72 -52.55
N PRO A 191 -13.61 32.76 -53.87
CA PRO A 191 -14.95 32.63 -54.43
C PRO A 191 -15.43 31.18 -54.40
N LEU A 192 -16.72 30.96 -54.12
CA LEU A 192 -17.37 29.65 -54.10
C LEU A 192 -18.19 29.44 -55.37
N ASN A 193 -17.51 29.33 -56.51
CA ASN A 193 -18.17 29.21 -57.81
C ASN A 193 -18.50 27.75 -58.12
N PHE A 194 -19.69 27.32 -57.70
CA PHE A 194 -20.23 26.01 -58.03
C PHE A 194 -20.75 25.96 -59.48
N PHE A 195 -20.73 24.78 -60.07
CA PHE A 195 -21.33 24.51 -61.38
C PHE A 195 -21.95 23.12 -61.44
N LEU A 196 -22.97 22.96 -62.28
CA LEU A 196 -23.67 21.71 -62.56
C LEU A 196 -23.53 21.35 -64.04
N ILE A 197 -23.29 20.07 -64.32
CA ILE A 197 -23.24 19.54 -65.70
C ILE A 197 -24.32 18.48 -65.87
N ASN A 198 -25.28 18.70 -66.77
CA ASN A 198 -26.37 17.77 -67.05
C ASN A 198 -26.00 16.73 -68.14
N GLU A 199 -26.96 15.89 -68.56
CA GLU A 199 -26.72 14.85 -69.57
C GLU A 199 -26.37 15.34 -70.97
N ASP A 200 -26.88 16.50 -71.36
CA ASP A 200 -26.63 17.16 -72.65
C ASP A 200 -25.46 18.15 -72.56
N PRO A 201 -24.31 17.69 -72.05
CA PRO A 201 -23.26 18.41 -71.30
C PRO A 201 -23.39 19.95 -71.15
N ASN A 202 -24.57 20.46 -70.78
CA ASN A 202 -24.76 21.88 -70.50
C ASN A 202 -24.16 22.20 -69.14
N VAL A 203 -23.57 23.39 -69.01
CA VAL A 203 -22.87 23.82 -67.79
C VAL A 203 -23.61 25.00 -67.20
N PHE A 204 -24.27 24.77 -66.08
CA PHE A 204 -24.95 25.78 -65.29
C PHE A 204 -24.05 26.25 -64.17
N THR A 205 -24.01 27.54 -63.91
CA THR A 205 -23.08 28.17 -62.97
C THR A 205 -23.83 29.15 -62.07
N THR A 206 -23.17 29.57 -61.00
CA THR A 206 -23.65 30.65 -60.13
C THR A 206 -23.76 32.01 -60.83
N HIS A 207 -23.28 32.15 -62.07
CA HIS A 207 -23.23 33.39 -62.84
C HIS A 207 -24.18 33.32 -64.06
N PRO A 208 -25.31 34.05 -64.08
CA PRO A 208 -26.28 33.99 -65.18
C PRO A 208 -25.68 34.27 -66.55
N GLU A 209 -24.76 35.23 -66.64
CA GLU A 209 -24.06 35.61 -67.87
C GLU A 209 -23.15 34.51 -68.44
N ALA A 210 -22.78 33.52 -67.62
CA ALA A 210 -21.96 32.39 -68.02
C ALA A 210 -22.78 31.14 -68.36
N ASN A 211 -24.09 31.15 -68.08
CA ASN A 211 -25.01 30.07 -68.40
C ASN A 211 -25.38 30.07 -69.90
N PRO A 212 -25.71 28.92 -70.51
CA PRO A 212 -25.90 28.82 -71.96
C PRO A 212 -27.04 29.69 -72.52
N ASP A 213 -28.04 30.00 -71.69
CA ASP A 213 -29.25 30.78 -72.00
C ASP A 213 -29.29 32.16 -71.31
N GLY A 214 -28.27 32.48 -70.50
CA GLY A 214 -28.13 33.80 -69.87
C GLY A 214 -29.03 34.05 -68.65
N ILE A 215 -29.69 33.02 -68.09
CA ILE A 215 -30.59 33.18 -66.94
C ILE A 215 -30.01 32.56 -65.65
N VAL A 216 -30.68 32.80 -64.52
CA VAL A 216 -30.33 32.22 -63.23
C VAL A 216 -30.69 30.73 -63.21
N HIS A 217 -29.75 29.89 -62.77
CA HIS A 217 -29.95 28.45 -62.55
C HIS A 217 -29.65 28.01 -61.12
N VAL A 218 -29.34 28.96 -60.22
CA VAL A 218 -28.92 28.68 -58.84
C VAL A 218 -29.65 29.58 -57.86
N VAL A 219 -30.18 28.98 -56.80
CA VAL A 219 -30.71 29.68 -55.63
C VAL A 219 -29.87 29.35 -54.39
N ALA A 220 -29.71 30.31 -53.48
CA ALA A 220 -28.93 30.11 -52.27
C ALA A 220 -29.54 30.82 -51.06
N VAL A 221 -29.61 30.13 -49.93
CA VAL A 221 -30.25 30.62 -48.70
C VAL A 221 -29.29 30.48 -47.52
N ALA A 222 -28.87 31.62 -46.95
CA ALA A 222 -28.14 31.66 -45.70
C ALA A 222 -29.05 31.32 -44.52
N ILE A 223 -28.65 30.36 -43.70
CA ILE A 223 -29.40 30.01 -42.49
C ILE A 223 -28.93 30.91 -41.34
N GLU A 224 -29.80 31.81 -40.90
CA GLU A 224 -29.53 32.75 -39.81
C GLU A 224 -29.09 32.02 -38.52
N ASP A 225 -28.16 32.63 -37.79
CA ASP A 225 -27.55 32.08 -36.57
C ASP A 225 -26.91 30.68 -36.72
N SER A 226 -26.46 30.35 -37.92
CA SER A 226 -25.81 29.07 -38.22
C SER A 226 -24.57 29.24 -39.12
N PRO A 227 -23.72 28.19 -39.25
CA PRO A 227 -22.58 28.20 -40.16
C PRO A 227 -22.92 27.76 -41.60
N TYR A 228 -24.21 27.62 -41.94
CA TYR A 228 -24.67 26.85 -43.10
C TYR A 228 -25.34 27.72 -44.18
N LEU A 229 -25.05 27.40 -45.44
CA LEU A 229 -25.60 28.00 -46.67
C LEU A 229 -26.22 26.91 -47.54
N LEU A 230 -27.54 26.92 -47.74
CA LEU A 230 -28.25 26.00 -48.63
C LEU A 230 -28.10 26.49 -50.08
N ILE A 231 -27.79 25.60 -51.02
CA ILE A 231 -27.68 25.91 -52.45
C ILE A 231 -28.44 24.88 -53.26
N SER A 232 -29.14 25.32 -54.30
CA SER A 232 -29.93 24.46 -55.19
C SER A 232 -29.81 24.87 -56.65
N PHE A 233 -29.82 23.90 -57.58
CA PHE A 233 -29.68 24.12 -59.03
C PHE A 233 -30.91 23.67 -59.83
N GLU A 234 -31.10 24.32 -60.98
CA GLU A 234 -31.97 23.93 -62.10
C GLU A 234 -31.10 23.46 -63.29
N ASP A 235 -31.41 22.31 -63.90
CA ASP A 235 -30.58 21.66 -64.92
C ASP A 235 -31.12 21.73 -66.37
N LEU A 236 -32.26 22.42 -66.59
CA LEU A 236 -32.91 22.58 -67.88
C LEU A 236 -32.83 24.01 -68.44
N LEU A 237 -32.44 24.14 -69.71
CA LEU A 237 -32.39 25.42 -70.43
C LEU A 237 -33.74 26.15 -70.47
N ASN A 238 -33.67 27.47 -70.54
CA ASN A 238 -34.80 28.41 -70.53
C ASN A 238 -35.64 28.34 -69.24
N GLY A 239 -35.05 27.83 -68.16
CA GLY A 239 -35.61 27.81 -66.81
C GLY A 239 -36.49 26.61 -66.52
N GLY A 240 -36.48 25.59 -67.38
CA GLY A 240 -37.08 24.28 -67.11
C GLY A 240 -38.48 24.30 -66.51
N ASP A 241 -38.68 23.48 -65.48
CA ASP A 241 -39.90 23.43 -64.68
C ASP A 241 -39.89 24.42 -63.49
N LYS A 242 -38.76 25.10 -63.27
CA LYS A 242 -38.55 26.17 -62.28
C LYS A 242 -38.67 25.69 -60.85
N ASP A 243 -38.48 24.41 -60.58
CA ASP A 243 -38.49 23.91 -59.22
C ASP A 243 -37.10 23.95 -58.56
N TYR A 244 -36.01 24.11 -59.34
CA TYR A 244 -34.62 24.22 -58.86
C TYR A 244 -34.25 23.09 -57.88
N SER A 245 -34.86 21.92 -58.01
CA SER A 245 -34.65 20.78 -57.11
C SER A 245 -33.66 19.74 -57.66
N ASP A 246 -33.06 20.00 -58.83
CA ASP A 246 -32.21 19.07 -59.57
C ASP A 246 -30.87 18.74 -58.90
N CYS A 247 -30.40 19.61 -58.00
CA CYS A 247 -29.27 19.30 -57.11
C CYS A 247 -29.28 20.22 -55.88
N VAL A 248 -29.65 19.66 -54.73
CA VAL A 248 -29.72 20.38 -53.44
C VAL A 248 -28.56 19.97 -52.54
N PHE A 249 -27.81 20.94 -52.05
CA PHE A 249 -26.71 20.70 -51.12
C PHE A 249 -26.52 21.84 -50.11
N MET A 250 -25.86 21.52 -49.00
CA MET A 250 -25.59 22.43 -47.91
C MET A 250 -24.08 22.68 -47.77
N VAL A 251 -23.67 23.93 -47.65
CA VAL A 251 -22.27 24.31 -47.46
C VAL A 251 -22.06 24.91 -46.07
N GLU A 252 -21.22 24.27 -45.27
CA GLU A 252 -20.72 24.80 -44.00
C GLU A 252 -19.53 25.71 -44.28
N VAL A 253 -19.73 27.03 -44.19
CA VAL A 253 -18.69 28.05 -44.41
C VAL A 253 -18.26 28.74 -43.12
N GLY A 254 -18.97 28.49 -42.02
CA GLY A 254 -18.73 29.12 -40.73
C GLY A 254 -19.65 30.32 -40.48
N GLU A 255 -19.97 30.55 -39.21
CA GLU A 255 -20.98 31.53 -38.80
C GLU A 255 -20.60 32.96 -39.16
N GLY A 256 -19.31 33.32 -39.13
CA GLY A 256 -18.85 34.65 -39.54
C GLY A 256 -18.99 34.90 -41.04
N ASN A 257 -18.81 33.87 -41.87
CA ASN A 257 -19.06 33.93 -43.31
C ASN A 257 -20.56 34.09 -43.63
N ILE A 258 -21.44 33.36 -42.92
CA ILE A 258 -22.90 33.53 -43.05
C ILE A 258 -23.33 34.92 -42.59
N GLN A 259 -22.81 35.38 -41.45
CA GLN A 259 -23.06 36.71 -40.91
C GLN A 259 -22.61 37.82 -41.87
N ALA A 260 -21.47 37.67 -42.53
CA ALA A 260 -21.03 38.59 -43.57
C ALA A 260 -21.97 38.58 -44.78
N LEU A 261 -22.46 37.40 -45.20
CA LEU A 261 -23.42 37.25 -46.30
C LEU A 261 -24.74 38.01 -46.03
N ILE A 262 -25.21 38.01 -44.78
CA ILE A 262 -26.43 38.69 -44.33
C ILE A 262 -26.18 40.10 -43.74
N GLY A 263 -24.94 40.60 -43.76
CA GLY A 263 -24.58 41.97 -43.36
C GLY A 263 -24.43 42.26 -41.85
N LYS A 264 -24.24 41.24 -40.99
CA LYS A 264 -24.16 41.36 -39.52
C LYS A 264 -22.77 40.98 -38.97
N ILE A 265 -21.74 41.83 -39.05
CA ILE A 265 -20.36 41.49 -38.61
C ILE A 265 -20.09 41.92 -37.14
N ASP A 266 -19.62 41.03 -36.25
CA ASP A 266 -19.11 41.35 -34.88
C ASP A 266 -17.55 41.23 -34.78
N PRO A 267 -16.82 42.34 -34.59
CA PRO A 267 -15.35 42.36 -34.60
C PRO A 267 -14.66 41.86 -33.31
N LEU A 268 -15.34 41.68 -32.17
CA LEU A 268 -14.69 41.38 -30.87
C LEU A 268 -14.82 39.92 -30.39
N ARG A 269 -15.29 39.03 -31.26
CA ARG A 269 -15.67 37.65 -30.90
C ARG A 269 -14.51 36.74 -30.47
N GLN A 270 -13.38 36.81 -31.18
CA GLN A 270 -12.22 35.93 -30.88
C GLN A 270 -11.61 36.22 -29.50
N ALA A 271 -11.53 37.50 -29.11
CA ALA A 271 -11.01 37.90 -27.80
C ALA A 271 -11.86 37.36 -26.65
N LYS A 272 -13.19 37.39 -26.77
CA LYS A 272 -14.12 36.85 -25.75
C LYS A 272 -13.94 35.34 -25.54
N ARG A 273 -13.70 34.58 -26.62
CA ARG A 273 -13.46 33.12 -26.54
C ARG A 273 -12.16 32.78 -25.80
N ILE A 274 -11.07 33.47 -26.10
CA ILE A 274 -9.78 33.24 -25.45
C ILE A 274 -9.87 33.54 -23.95
N ALA A 275 -10.51 34.66 -23.57
CA ALA A 275 -10.70 35.03 -22.18
C ALA A 275 -11.47 33.96 -21.37
N ALA A 276 -12.51 33.36 -21.96
CA ALA A 276 -13.29 32.30 -21.31
C ALA A 276 -12.46 31.03 -21.04
N ILE A 277 -11.62 30.61 -21.99
CA ILE A 277 -10.75 29.43 -21.85
C ILE A 277 -9.71 29.64 -20.74
N VAL A 278 -9.08 30.82 -20.71
CA VAL A 278 -8.10 31.16 -19.66
C VAL A 278 -8.76 31.19 -18.27
N GLY A 279 -9.95 31.79 -18.16
CA GLY A 279 -10.73 31.78 -16.93
C GLY A 279 -11.08 30.35 -16.46
N PHE A 280 -11.49 29.49 -17.39
CA PHE A 280 -11.78 28.09 -17.11
C PHE A 280 -10.54 27.34 -16.60
N LEU A 281 -9.38 27.46 -17.25
CA LEU A 281 -8.14 26.81 -16.81
C LEU A 281 -7.68 27.29 -15.43
N MET A 282 -7.78 28.58 -15.14
CA MET A 282 -7.42 29.10 -13.80
C MET A 282 -8.31 28.51 -12.70
N VAL A 283 -9.61 28.40 -12.92
CA VAL A 283 -10.56 27.89 -11.92
C VAL A 283 -10.45 26.38 -11.76
N PHE A 284 -10.47 25.63 -12.87
CA PHE A 284 -10.58 24.16 -12.83
C PHE A 284 -9.23 23.44 -12.72
N VAL A 285 -8.11 24.09 -13.08
CA VAL A 285 -6.77 23.50 -12.95
C VAL A 285 -5.95 24.24 -11.90
N GLY A 286 -5.89 25.57 -11.99
CA GLY A 286 -5.12 26.41 -11.06
C GLY A 286 -5.62 26.33 -9.62
N GLY A 287 -6.93 26.45 -9.41
CA GLY A 287 -7.58 26.37 -8.09
C GLY A 287 -7.26 25.07 -7.34
N PRO A 288 -7.55 23.89 -7.90
CA PRO A 288 -7.24 22.61 -7.26
C PRO A 288 -5.75 22.39 -6.99
N LEU A 289 -4.87 22.74 -7.94
CA LEU A 289 -3.42 22.61 -7.75
C LEU A 289 -2.91 23.54 -6.63
N GLY A 290 -3.39 24.79 -6.60
CA GLY A 290 -3.08 25.75 -5.54
C GLY A 290 -3.54 25.26 -4.16
N PHE A 291 -4.76 24.72 -4.07
CA PHE A 291 -5.27 24.12 -2.84
C PHE A 291 -4.43 22.93 -2.36
N LEU A 292 -4.06 22.01 -3.26
CA LEU A 292 -3.21 20.86 -2.93
C LEU A 292 -1.82 21.30 -2.45
N TYR A 293 -1.22 22.29 -3.12
CA TYR A 293 0.04 22.88 -2.73
C TYR A 293 -0.02 23.52 -1.35
N MET A 294 -1.03 24.34 -1.08
CA MET A 294 -1.24 24.97 0.22
C MET A 294 -1.51 23.95 1.33
N ARG A 295 -2.34 22.94 1.07
CA ARG A 295 -2.60 21.84 2.01
C ARG A 295 -1.31 21.09 2.36
N ARG A 296 -0.44 20.85 1.38
CA ARG A 296 0.88 20.22 1.58
C ARG A 296 1.79 21.11 2.43
N ARG A 297 1.88 22.41 2.12
CA ARG A 297 2.67 23.39 2.89
C ARG A 297 2.22 23.47 4.35
N ILE A 298 0.91 23.61 4.61
CA ILE A 298 0.36 23.66 5.97
C ILE A 298 0.67 22.36 6.73
N ARG A 299 0.53 21.20 6.09
CA ARG A 299 0.87 19.92 6.71
C ARG A 299 2.34 19.84 7.11
N LEU A 300 3.26 20.23 6.21
CA LEU A 300 4.70 20.22 6.49
C LEU A 300 5.07 21.23 7.58
N ALA A 301 4.46 22.41 7.59
CA ALA A 301 4.66 23.42 8.63
C ALA A 301 4.20 22.92 10.01
N ARG A 302 3.03 22.26 10.09
CA ARG A 302 2.55 21.63 11.34
C ARG A 302 3.47 20.52 11.82
N LEU A 303 3.96 19.66 10.90
CA LEU A 303 4.93 18.62 11.25
C LEU A 303 6.23 19.22 11.79
N ALA A 304 6.72 20.33 11.22
CA ALA A 304 7.88 21.04 11.74
C ALA A 304 7.64 21.61 13.15
N ALA A 305 6.49 22.24 13.37
CA ALA A 305 6.13 22.78 14.69
C ALA A 305 5.99 21.68 15.75
N ASP A 306 5.35 20.56 15.40
CA ASP A 306 5.20 19.41 16.30
C ASP A 306 6.56 18.76 16.62
N LEU A 307 7.50 18.76 15.67
CA LEU A 307 8.86 18.26 15.87
C LEU A 307 9.63 19.12 16.88
N ASN A 308 9.58 20.44 16.71
CA ASN A 308 10.17 21.38 17.66
C ASN A 308 9.56 21.23 19.07
N ARG A 309 8.23 21.13 19.14
CA ARG A 309 7.52 20.91 20.41
C ARG A 309 7.93 19.60 21.08
N ALA A 310 8.11 18.52 20.32
CA ALA A 310 8.60 17.26 20.87
C ALA A 310 10.03 17.41 21.42
N GLY A 311 10.92 18.11 20.70
CA GLY A 311 12.27 18.43 21.19
C GLY A 311 12.26 19.29 22.45
N GLU A 312 11.38 20.29 22.54
CA GLU A 312 11.20 21.13 23.74
C GLU A 312 10.75 20.31 24.95
N LEU A 313 9.81 19.38 24.77
CA LEU A 313 9.36 18.48 25.84
C LEU A 313 10.50 17.59 26.35
N LEU A 314 11.35 17.06 25.46
CA LEU A 314 12.51 16.25 25.85
C LEU A 314 13.59 17.07 26.55
N THR A 315 13.81 18.31 26.11
CA THR A 315 14.74 19.24 26.76
C THR A 315 14.23 19.66 28.14
N SER A 316 12.89 19.70 28.32
CA SER A 316 12.23 20.00 29.59
C SER A 316 12.04 18.76 30.49
N SER A 317 12.70 17.64 30.18
CA SER A 317 12.61 16.37 30.91
C SER A 317 11.18 15.82 31.06
N GLN A 318 10.34 15.98 30.02
CA GLN A 318 8.97 15.46 29.96
C GLN A 318 8.80 14.41 28.84
N PRO A 319 9.55 13.29 28.87
CA PRO A 319 9.51 12.30 27.79
C PRO A 319 8.17 11.53 27.73
N GLU A 320 7.46 11.38 28.85
CA GLU A 320 6.13 10.74 28.88
C GLU A 320 5.09 11.49 28.04
N ALA A 321 5.15 12.82 28.02
CA ALA A 321 4.29 13.65 27.18
C ALA A 321 4.75 13.69 25.71
N ALA A 322 6.06 13.56 25.47
CA ALA A 322 6.65 13.60 24.14
C ALA A 322 6.38 12.32 23.33
N LEU A 323 6.45 11.14 23.96
CA LEU A 323 6.38 9.85 23.25
C LEU A 323 5.08 9.66 22.44
N PRO A 324 3.87 9.94 22.95
CA PRO A 324 2.64 9.81 22.16
C PRO A 324 2.60 10.77 20.97
N LEU A 325 3.12 11.99 21.13
CA LEU A 325 3.21 12.99 20.08
C LEU A 325 4.15 12.51 18.96
N ILE A 326 5.35 12.04 19.32
CA ILE A 326 6.36 11.52 18.40
C ILE A 326 5.77 10.35 17.58
N ARG A 327 5.22 9.33 18.26
CA ARG A 327 4.65 8.14 17.60
C ARG A 327 3.48 8.47 16.67
N ALA A 328 2.63 9.42 17.06
CA ALA A 328 1.50 9.84 16.24
C ALA A 328 1.94 10.59 14.96
N ARG A 329 3.02 11.38 15.04
CA ARG A 329 3.50 12.21 13.92
C ARG A 329 4.50 11.53 13.01
N LYS A 330 5.35 10.62 13.53
CA LYS A 330 6.28 9.81 12.74
C LYS A 330 5.58 9.07 11.60
N LYS A 331 4.42 8.48 11.86
CA LYS A 331 3.58 7.79 10.84
C LYS A 331 3.13 8.71 9.70
N LEU A 332 3.08 10.03 9.91
CA LEU A 332 2.64 11.03 8.94
C LEU A 332 3.80 11.74 8.23
N ALA A 333 5.03 11.63 8.74
CA ALA A 333 6.18 12.42 8.32
C ALA A 333 6.72 12.05 6.91
N GLY A 334 6.38 10.87 6.39
CA GLY A 334 6.92 10.37 5.12
C GLY A 334 8.43 10.14 5.15
N ARG A 335 9.04 9.76 4.03
CA ARG A 335 10.47 9.38 3.97
C ARG A 335 11.45 10.53 4.29
N THR A 336 11.10 11.77 3.94
CA THR A 336 12.04 12.92 3.99
C THR A 336 12.39 13.41 5.38
N ARG A 337 11.57 13.12 6.41
CA ARG A 337 11.83 13.53 7.80
C ARG A 337 11.80 12.37 8.79
N SER A 338 11.85 11.12 8.30
CA SER A 338 11.78 9.93 9.16
C SER A 338 12.93 9.93 10.18
N ALA A 339 14.15 10.28 9.73
CA ALA A 339 15.35 10.29 10.56
C ALA A 339 15.24 11.25 11.76
N GLU A 340 14.74 12.47 11.57
CA GLU A 340 14.61 13.45 12.68
C GLU A 340 13.61 12.96 13.75
N TRP A 341 12.51 12.32 13.33
CA TRP A 341 11.54 11.75 14.25
C TRP A 341 12.06 10.48 14.95
N GLU A 342 12.86 9.66 14.25
CA GLU A 342 13.54 8.51 14.83
C GLU A 342 14.55 8.93 15.89
N ASP A 343 15.34 9.97 15.64
CA ASP A 343 16.30 10.51 16.60
C ASP A 343 15.62 11.02 17.87
N LEU A 344 14.48 11.73 17.73
CA LEU A 344 13.67 12.14 18.88
C LEU A 344 13.05 10.94 19.61
N GLU A 345 12.59 9.91 18.89
CA GLU A 345 12.04 8.71 19.50
C GLU A 345 13.11 7.96 20.31
N ILE A 346 14.30 7.75 19.76
CA ILE A 346 15.44 7.11 20.45
C ILE A 346 15.80 7.90 21.71
N THR A 347 15.92 9.23 21.60
CA THR A 347 16.24 10.10 22.73
C THR A 347 15.16 10.02 23.83
N CYS A 348 13.89 10.03 23.43
CA CYS A 348 12.75 9.93 24.33
C CYS A 348 12.74 8.59 25.08
N LEU A 349 12.90 7.47 24.35
CA LEU A 349 12.91 6.14 24.94
C LEU A 349 14.12 5.92 25.86
N ASN A 350 15.27 6.48 25.52
CA ASN A 350 16.45 6.47 26.38
C ASN A 350 16.20 7.22 27.70
N GLN A 351 15.63 8.43 27.65
CA GLN A 351 15.26 9.19 28.87
C GLN A 351 14.23 8.45 29.74
N LEU A 352 13.33 7.67 29.13
CA LEU A 352 12.37 6.84 29.86
C LEU A 352 13.02 5.58 30.45
N GLY A 353 14.17 5.14 29.95
CA GLY A 353 14.72 3.81 30.24
C GLY A 353 13.91 2.68 29.61
N ALA A 354 13.22 2.96 28.49
CA ALA A 354 12.36 2.01 27.79
C ALA A 354 13.15 1.09 26.85
N VAL A 355 14.03 0.26 27.43
CA VAL A 355 14.98 -0.60 26.68
C VAL A 355 14.26 -1.60 25.76
N GLY A 356 13.08 -2.10 26.16
CA GLY A 356 12.25 -2.97 25.31
C GLY A 356 11.82 -2.30 24.00
N ASP A 357 11.30 -1.07 24.11
CA ASP A 357 10.92 -0.26 22.95
C ASP A 357 12.13 0.15 22.10
N LEU A 358 13.28 0.45 22.72
CA LEU A 358 14.54 0.72 22.00
C LEU A 358 14.99 -0.48 21.17
N THR A 359 14.90 -1.69 21.75
CA THR A 359 15.27 -2.93 21.06
C THR A 359 14.37 -3.19 19.86
N GLU A 360 13.07 -2.91 19.97
CA GLU A 360 12.14 -3.02 18.84
C GLU A 360 12.44 -1.96 17.77
N LEU A 361 12.67 -0.71 18.17
CA LEU A 361 13.01 0.37 17.26
C LEU A 361 14.32 0.11 16.50
N TYR A 362 15.31 -0.52 17.12
CA TYR A 362 16.55 -0.93 16.46
C TYR A 362 16.30 -1.95 15.34
N LYS A 363 15.36 -2.88 15.53
CA LYS A 363 14.98 -3.84 14.48
C LYS A 363 14.30 -3.18 13.29
N GLU A 364 13.50 -2.14 13.54
CA GLU A 364 12.82 -1.38 12.48
C GLU A 364 13.77 -0.43 11.73
N SER A 365 14.67 0.25 12.46
CA SER A 365 15.52 1.33 11.95
C SER A 365 16.95 1.25 12.53
N PRO A 366 17.76 0.23 12.14
CA PRO A 366 19.10 0.04 12.71
C PRO A 366 20.04 1.22 12.42
N ASP A 367 19.93 1.84 11.23
CA ASP A 367 20.77 2.96 10.81
C ASP A 367 20.61 4.19 11.72
N ALA A 368 19.44 4.38 12.34
CA ALA A 368 19.21 5.50 13.25
C ALA A 368 20.12 5.40 14.48
N PHE A 369 20.39 4.18 14.97
CA PHE A 369 21.22 3.94 16.15
C PHE A 369 22.69 4.23 15.93
N THR A 370 23.16 4.33 14.68
CA THR A 370 24.57 4.67 14.40
C THR A 370 24.97 6.06 14.92
N ARG A 371 24.01 6.95 15.21
CA ARG A 371 24.26 8.28 15.78
C ARG A 371 24.08 8.34 17.31
N HIS A 372 23.61 7.25 17.93
CA HIS A 372 23.22 7.22 19.34
C HIS A 372 23.93 6.08 20.08
N GLU A 373 25.13 6.34 20.59
CA GLU A 373 25.97 5.31 21.21
C GLU A 373 25.37 4.77 22.52
N THR A 374 24.92 5.64 23.42
CA THR A 374 24.35 5.20 24.71
C THR A 374 23.10 4.31 24.53
N PRO A 375 22.09 4.68 23.71
CA PRO A 375 20.98 3.77 23.43
C PRO A 375 21.42 2.48 22.74
N SER A 376 22.49 2.51 21.94
CA SER A 376 23.06 1.30 21.35
C SER A 376 23.63 0.38 22.43
N LEU A 377 24.39 0.91 23.40
CA LEU A 377 24.90 0.12 24.52
C LEU A 377 23.76 -0.53 25.34
N ASP A 378 22.65 0.17 25.56
CA ASP A 378 21.49 -0.39 26.27
C ASP A 378 20.82 -1.53 25.50
N VAL A 379 20.65 -1.38 24.18
CA VAL A 379 20.12 -2.44 23.32
C VAL A 379 21.09 -3.61 23.22
N ALA A 380 22.40 -3.35 23.16
CA ALA A 380 23.44 -4.36 23.17
C ALA A 380 23.43 -5.17 24.47
N ARG A 381 23.34 -4.50 25.63
CA ARG A 381 23.18 -5.17 26.93
C ARG A 381 21.91 -6.03 26.96
N ALA A 382 20.78 -5.48 26.50
CA ALA A 382 19.53 -6.24 26.42
C ALA A 382 19.64 -7.47 25.51
N ALA A 383 20.36 -7.36 24.39
CA ALA A 383 20.61 -8.47 23.50
C ALA A 383 21.40 -9.58 24.21
N ILE A 384 22.45 -9.24 24.95
CA ILE A 384 23.27 -10.20 25.70
C ILE A 384 22.47 -10.89 26.80
N GLU A 385 21.75 -10.12 27.63
CA GLU A 385 20.94 -10.65 28.74
C GLU A 385 19.75 -11.49 28.26
N THR A 386 19.39 -11.41 26.97
CA THR A 386 18.35 -12.25 26.34
C THR A 386 18.90 -13.30 25.37
N ASP A 387 20.20 -13.57 25.42
CA ASP A 387 20.93 -14.54 24.59
C ASP A 387 20.79 -14.32 23.07
N ARG A 388 20.59 -13.06 22.66
CA ARG A 388 20.55 -12.60 21.27
C ARG A 388 21.92 -12.11 20.81
N PHE A 389 22.90 -13.01 20.83
CA PHE A 389 24.27 -12.70 20.45
C PHE A 389 24.40 -12.25 18.99
N ASP A 390 23.51 -12.73 18.10
CA ASP A 390 23.39 -12.29 16.71
C ASP A 390 23.13 -10.78 16.59
N LEU A 391 22.19 -10.29 17.40
CA LEU A 391 21.81 -8.88 17.45
C LEU A 391 22.95 -8.03 18.02
N PHE A 392 23.60 -8.54 19.07
CA PHE A 392 24.77 -7.90 19.66
C PHE A 392 25.90 -7.76 18.63
N GLN A 393 26.29 -8.83 17.93
CA GLN A 393 27.40 -8.78 16.98
C GLN A 393 27.14 -7.78 15.85
N THR A 394 25.93 -7.78 15.29
CA THR A 394 25.52 -6.81 14.26
C THR A 394 25.68 -5.37 14.75
N MET A 395 25.25 -5.10 15.98
CA MET A 395 25.36 -3.79 16.59
C MET A 395 26.82 -3.42 16.91
N ARG A 396 27.60 -4.36 17.44
CA ARG A 396 29.02 -4.20 17.78
C ARG A 396 29.84 -3.84 16.56
N GLU A 397 29.63 -4.53 15.44
CA GLU A 397 30.27 -4.26 14.16
C GLU A 397 29.95 -2.85 13.67
N SER A 398 28.70 -2.40 13.82
CA SER A 398 28.31 -1.06 13.39
C SER A 398 29.05 0.05 14.14
N TRP A 399 29.54 -0.20 15.37
CA TRP A 399 30.21 0.78 16.24
C TRP A 399 31.73 0.65 16.29
N ARG A 400 32.30 -0.42 15.73
CA ARG A 400 33.73 -0.70 15.76
C ARG A 400 34.53 0.48 15.16
N GLU A 401 35.62 0.86 15.84
CA GLU A 401 36.55 1.95 15.47
C GLU A 401 35.98 3.38 15.51
N ARG A 402 34.76 3.55 16.03
CA ARG A 402 34.11 4.87 16.16
C ARG A 402 33.41 5.06 17.51
N GLU A 403 33.74 4.21 18.48
CA GLU A 403 33.23 4.29 19.84
C GLU A 403 33.77 5.53 20.56
N THR A 404 32.91 6.25 21.27
CA THR A 404 33.35 7.29 22.22
C THR A 404 33.57 6.71 23.62
N ALA A 405 32.98 5.54 23.90
CA ALA A 405 33.12 4.82 25.16
C ALA A 405 33.64 3.38 24.94
N PRO A 406 34.91 3.21 24.49
CA PRO A 406 35.47 1.88 24.17
C PRO A 406 35.46 0.92 25.37
N GLN A 407 35.56 1.42 26.60
CA GLN A 407 35.47 0.63 27.82
C GLN A 407 34.10 -0.05 28.02
N ASP A 408 33.02 0.57 27.51
CA ASP A 408 31.65 0.04 27.64
C ASP A 408 31.45 -1.12 26.66
N TRP A 409 31.94 -0.96 25.44
CA TRP A 409 31.92 -2.01 24.43
C TRP A 409 32.81 -3.19 24.82
N LEU A 410 34.02 -2.94 25.35
CA LEU A 410 34.89 -4.02 25.87
C LEU A 410 34.20 -4.81 26.99
N ALA A 411 33.51 -4.11 27.89
CA ALA A 411 32.74 -4.75 28.94
C ALA A 411 31.65 -5.68 28.39
N LEU A 412 30.91 -5.26 27.36
CA LEU A 412 29.90 -6.09 26.71
C LEU A 412 30.51 -7.26 25.91
N ASP A 413 31.66 -7.04 25.25
CA ASP A 413 32.41 -8.09 24.57
C ASP A 413 32.83 -9.19 25.57
N ALA A 414 33.29 -8.80 26.76
CA ALA A 414 33.59 -9.74 27.84
C ALA A 414 32.34 -10.44 28.40
N ASP A 415 31.23 -9.71 28.56
CA ASP A 415 29.96 -10.30 29.03
C ASP A 415 29.47 -11.40 28.06
N VAL A 416 29.60 -11.21 26.75
CA VAL A 416 29.29 -12.26 25.75
C VAL A 416 30.19 -13.48 25.91
N LEU A 417 31.50 -13.30 26.08
CA LEU A 417 32.43 -14.41 26.26
C LEU A 417 32.12 -15.20 27.54
N MET A 418 31.84 -14.51 28.65
CA MET A 418 31.43 -15.15 29.90
C MET A 418 30.11 -15.93 29.74
N ARG A 419 29.13 -15.40 28.99
CA ARG A 419 27.87 -16.10 28.68
C ARG A 419 28.05 -17.33 27.79
N GLN A 420 29.18 -17.44 27.09
CA GLN A 420 29.55 -18.58 26.25
C GLN A 420 30.49 -19.56 26.98
N ASP A 421 30.63 -19.44 28.30
CA ASP A 421 31.57 -20.22 29.12
C ASP A 421 33.05 -20.05 28.73
N LYS A 422 33.40 -18.92 28.13
CA LYS A 422 34.78 -18.55 27.72
C LYS A 422 35.37 -17.50 28.66
N SER A 423 35.40 -17.80 29.95
CA SER A 423 35.88 -16.87 30.98
C SER A 423 37.37 -16.52 30.84
N GLU A 424 38.19 -17.45 30.32
CA GLU A 424 39.61 -17.20 30.06
C GLU A 424 39.82 -16.18 28.94
N ASP A 425 39.12 -16.33 27.81
CA ASP A 425 39.16 -15.36 26.71
C ASP A 425 38.67 -13.99 27.18
N ALA A 426 37.61 -13.97 28.01
CA ALA A 426 37.10 -12.73 28.61
C ALA A 426 38.17 -12.07 29.49
N ARG A 427 38.88 -12.84 30.33
CA ARG A 427 39.97 -12.35 31.16
C ARG A 427 41.09 -11.77 30.31
N GLU A 428 41.49 -12.45 29.24
CA GLU A 428 42.57 -12.02 28.35
C GLU A 428 42.28 -10.65 27.73
N ILE A 429 41.09 -10.45 27.15
CA ILE A 429 40.74 -9.15 26.52
C ILE A 429 40.63 -8.02 27.57
N LEU A 430 40.18 -8.33 28.78
CA LEU A 430 40.08 -7.38 29.89
C LEU A 430 41.45 -7.05 30.47
N GLU A 431 42.40 -7.98 30.46
CA GLU A 431 43.77 -7.77 30.91
C GLU A 431 44.63 -7.03 29.88
N ALA A 432 44.36 -7.22 28.59
CA ALA A 432 45.06 -6.52 27.51
C ALA A 432 44.76 -5.02 27.46
N ALA A 433 43.57 -4.60 27.93
CA ALA A 433 43.14 -3.19 27.91
C ALA A 433 43.35 -2.48 29.26
N ARG A 434 43.64 -1.18 29.22
CA ARG A 434 43.67 -0.30 30.41
C ARG A 434 43.06 1.05 30.06
N PHE A 435 42.29 1.61 30.98
CA PHE A 435 41.71 2.95 30.84
C PHE A 435 42.13 3.85 32.00
N GLU A 436 41.94 5.15 31.86
CA GLU A 436 42.27 6.13 32.90
C GLU A 436 41.06 6.46 33.78
N GLY A 437 41.30 6.61 35.09
CA GLY A 437 40.31 7.08 36.05
C GLY A 437 39.05 6.21 36.11
N ALA A 438 37.88 6.84 36.14
CA ALA A 438 36.58 6.19 36.28
C ALA A 438 36.22 5.28 35.09
N ALA A 439 36.84 5.47 33.92
CA ALA A 439 36.60 4.60 32.76
C ALA A 439 37.11 3.17 32.99
N ASP A 440 38.17 2.98 33.78
CA ASP A 440 38.73 1.65 34.08
C ASP A 440 37.85 0.84 35.04
N ALA A 441 36.97 1.52 35.79
CA ALA A 441 36.10 0.88 36.76
C ALA A 441 35.20 -0.19 36.13
N ARG A 442 34.67 0.07 34.92
CA ARG A 442 33.80 -0.88 34.21
C ARG A 442 34.52 -2.15 33.79
N ARG A 443 35.75 -2.00 33.29
CA ARG A 443 36.64 -3.13 32.95
C ARG A 443 36.97 -3.96 34.19
N LEU A 444 37.32 -3.31 35.30
CA LEU A 444 37.65 -3.98 36.56
C LEU A 444 36.49 -4.79 37.14
N ILE A 445 35.25 -4.30 37.02
CA ILE A 445 34.06 -5.03 37.47
C ILE A 445 33.88 -6.35 36.69
N ARG A 446 34.05 -6.34 35.36
CA ARG A 446 33.96 -7.57 34.55
C ARG A 446 35.15 -8.48 34.81
N LEU A 447 36.34 -7.91 34.97
CA LEU A 447 37.55 -8.68 35.29
C LEU A 447 37.36 -9.43 36.61
N ALA A 448 36.76 -8.80 37.62
CA ALA A 448 36.47 -9.46 38.89
C ALA A 448 35.61 -10.71 38.72
N LEU A 449 34.57 -10.67 37.87
CA LEU A 449 33.74 -11.85 37.61
C LEU A 449 34.50 -12.92 36.82
N ALA A 450 35.27 -12.53 35.81
CA ALA A 450 36.09 -13.44 35.03
C ALA A 450 37.17 -14.16 35.88
N THR A 451 37.74 -13.49 36.88
CA THR A 451 38.76 -14.07 37.77
C THR A 451 38.19 -14.73 39.02
N ALA A 452 36.90 -14.59 39.32
CA ALA A 452 36.32 -14.98 40.59
C ALA A 452 36.43 -16.48 40.91
N HIS A 453 36.41 -17.33 39.88
CA HIS A 453 36.55 -18.76 40.04
C HIS A 453 37.98 -19.14 40.48
N ASP A 454 38.99 -18.57 39.84
CA ASP A 454 40.38 -18.97 40.02
C ASP A 454 41.08 -18.22 41.17
N ASP A 455 40.81 -16.93 41.31
CA ASP A 455 41.37 -16.08 42.36
C ASP A 455 40.28 -15.16 42.95
N PRO A 456 39.53 -15.65 43.96
CA PRO A 456 38.54 -14.84 44.65
C PRO A 456 39.14 -13.58 45.30
N ALA A 457 40.39 -13.61 45.76
CA ALA A 457 41.00 -12.46 46.42
C ALA A 457 41.29 -11.34 45.42
N ALA A 458 41.81 -11.68 44.24
CA ALA A 458 41.98 -10.73 43.14
C ALA A 458 40.65 -10.15 42.66
N ALA A 459 39.59 -10.96 42.59
CA ALA A 459 38.26 -10.49 42.24
C ALA A 459 37.73 -9.43 43.22
N HIS A 460 37.85 -9.67 44.53
CA HIS A 460 37.43 -8.69 45.55
C HIS A 460 38.29 -7.43 45.50
N ALA A 461 39.60 -7.55 45.27
CA ALA A 461 40.49 -6.41 45.10
C ALA A 461 40.14 -5.57 43.86
N ALA A 462 39.77 -6.21 42.75
CA ALA A 462 39.33 -5.54 41.53
C ALA A 462 38.03 -4.75 41.75
N LEU A 463 37.05 -5.33 42.46
CA LEU A 463 35.81 -4.61 42.81
C LEU A 463 36.07 -3.43 43.76
N ALA A 464 36.90 -3.61 44.79
CA ALA A 464 37.24 -2.53 45.71
C ALA A 464 37.97 -1.38 44.99
N ARG A 465 38.83 -1.72 44.03
CA ARG A 465 39.49 -0.73 43.17
C ARG A 465 38.51 -0.02 42.25
N ALA A 466 37.57 -0.74 41.65
CA ALA A 466 36.53 -0.14 40.82
C ALA A 466 35.67 0.86 41.62
N GLU A 467 35.30 0.51 42.85
CA GLU A 467 34.58 1.39 43.77
C GLU A 467 35.41 2.64 44.12
N ALA A 468 36.70 2.49 44.41
CA ALA A 468 37.62 3.61 44.65
C ALA A 468 37.77 4.54 43.43
N LEU A 469 37.59 4.02 42.21
CA LEU A 469 37.59 4.79 40.96
C LEU A 469 36.22 5.43 40.65
N GLY A 470 35.22 5.29 41.52
CA GLY A 470 33.90 5.89 41.36
C GLY A 470 32.92 5.07 40.52
N ALA A 471 33.07 3.74 40.51
CA ALA A 471 32.06 2.85 39.94
C ALA A 471 30.65 3.11 40.50
N GLN A 472 29.62 2.86 39.69
CA GLN A 472 28.25 2.96 40.18
C GLN A 472 27.98 1.86 41.22
N ALA A 473 27.47 2.26 42.38
CA ALA A 473 27.28 1.35 43.52
C ALA A 473 26.37 0.15 43.18
N TRP A 474 25.33 0.33 42.36
CA TRP A 474 24.47 -0.77 41.95
C TRP A 474 25.22 -1.80 41.09
N GLU A 475 26.16 -1.37 40.26
CA GLU A 475 26.89 -2.23 39.33
C GLU A 475 27.90 -3.11 40.08
N VAL A 476 28.66 -2.49 41.00
CA VAL A 476 29.54 -3.24 41.91
C VAL A 476 28.76 -4.30 42.69
N ARG A 477 27.61 -3.94 43.24
CA ARG A 477 26.76 -4.88 44.01
C ARG A 477 26.15 -5.97 43.15
N LEU A 478 25.75 -5.68 41.92
CA LEU A 478 25.27 -6.70 40.98
C LEU A 478 26.35 -7.76 40.75
N PHE A 479 27.58 -7.35 40.50
CA PHE A 479 28.68 -8.28 40.24
C PHE A 479 29.16 -8.99 41.51
N GLN A 480 29.11 -8.37 42.69
CA GLN A 480 29.27 -9.07 43.98
C GLN A 480 28.25 -10.21 44.13
N GLY A 481 26.99 -9.95 43.74
CA GLY A 481 25.95 -10.97 43.75
C GLY A 481 26.22 -12.12 42.78
N ARG A 482 26.65 -11.81 41.55
CA ARG A 482 27.02 -12.81 40.54
C ARG A 482 28.19 -13.69 40.99
N ILE A 483 29.22 -13.09 41.60
CA ILE A 483 30.37 -13.81 42.16
C ILE A 483 29.93 -14.73 43.30
N ALA A 484 29.17 -14.20 44.26
CA ALA A 484 28.65 -14.99 45.39
C ALA A 484 27.78 -16.17 44.90
N GLN A 485 26.96 -15.95 43.87
CA GLN A 485 26.14 -16.98 43.26
C GLN A 485 27.01 -18.06 42.58
N ALA A 486 28.06 -17.67 41.86
CA ALA A 486 29.01 -18.61 41.24
C ALA A 486 29.73 -19.48 42.29
N HIS A 487 29.97 -18.96 43.49
CA HIS A 487 30.54 -19.71 44.62
C HIS A 487 29.50 -20.47 45.46
N GLY A 488 28.20 -20.42 45.09
CA GLY A 488 27.13 -21.10 45.82
C GLY A 488 26.71 -20.44 47.14
N ASP A 489 27.12 -19.20 47.41
CA ASP A 489 26.73 -18.42 48.59
C ASP A 489 25.44 -17.63 48.31
N ALA A 490 24.31 -18.37 48.27
CA ALA A 490 22.99 -17.79 47.99
C ALA A 490 22.60 -16.64 48.94
N PRO A 491 22.84 -16.70 50.27
CA PRO A 491 22.53 -15.59 51.17
C PRO A 491 23.27 -14.30 50.84
N ARG A 492 24.59 -14.37 50.54
CA ARG A 492 25.34 -13.19 50.11
C ARG A 492 24.91 -12.68 48.75
N ALA A 493 24.62 -13.58 47.81
CA ALA A 493 24.12 -13.22 46.49
C ALA A 493 22.79 -12.45 46.58
N GLU A 494 21.84 -12.95 47.38
CA GLU A 494 20.54 -12.28 47.59
C GLU A 494 20.71 -10.90 48.23
N ALA A 495 21.54 -10.78 49.26
CA ALA A 495 21.81 -9.51 49.92
C ALA A 495 22.40 -8.48 48.93
N ALA A 496 23.36 -8.90 48.10
CA ALA A 496 23.99 -8.06 47.09
C ALA A 496 23.00 -7.64 45.99
N TYR A 497 22.19 -8.56 45.46
CA TYR A 497 21.18 -8.23 44.44
C TYR A 497 20.08 -7.31 44.96
N LYS A 498 19.57 -7.51 46.19
CA LYS A 498 18.62 -6.57 46.82
C LYS A 498 19.23 -5.19 46.99
N ALA A 499 20.50 -5.14 47.38
CA ALA A 499 21.23 -3.90 47.59
C ALA A 499 21.56 -3.19 46.25
N ALA A 500 21.74 -3.93 45.16
CA ALA A 500 21.86 -3.41 43.79
C ALA A 500 20.51 -2.89 43.28
N LEU A 501 19.42 -3.65 43.45
CA LEU A 501 18.07 -3.25 43.02
C LEU A 501 17.57 -2.03 43.80
N THR A 502 17.94 -1.90 45.08
CA THR A 502 17.64 -0.70 45.87
C THR A 502 18.34 0.53 45.32
N ALA A 503 19.58 0.38 44.85
CA ALA A 503 20.38 1.45 44.27
C ALA A 503 19.96 1.81 42.83
N ASN A 504 19.37 0.86 42.09
CA ASN A 504 18.78 1.09 40.77
C ASN A 504 17.44 0.33 40.58
N PRO A 505 16.31 0.87 41.12
CA PRO A 505 15.02 0.15 41.17
C PRO A 505 14.36 -0.12 39.82
N ARG A 506 14.78 0.62 38.78
CA ARG A 506 14.21 0.54 37.43
C ARG A 506 14.90 -0.48 36.54
N ASP A 507 16.10 -0.96 36.90
CA ASP A 507 16.82 -1.95 36.10
C ASP A 507 16.14 -3.33 36.21
N LEU A 508 15.59 -3.79 35.09
CA LEU A 508 14.86 -5.05 34.99
C LEU A 508 15.78 -6.26 35.03
N PHE A 509 17.06 -6.14 34.66
CA PHE A 509 18.02 -7.23 34.66
C PHE A 509 18.52 -7.54 36.07
N ILE A 510 18.69 -6.52 36.92
CA ILE A 510 18.99 -6.73 38.35
C ILE A 510 17.81 -7.42 39.04
N ARG A 511 16.59 -6.99 38.72
CA ARG A 511 15.36 -7.62 39.21
C ARG A 511 15.27 -9.09 38.77
N ASP A 512 15.60 -9.36 37.50
CA ASP A 512 15.64 -10.72 36.96
C ASP A 512 16.68 -11.59 37.66
N ALA A 513 17.90 -11.09 37.88
CA ALA A 513 18.96 -11.81 38.57
C ALA A 513 18.54 -12.23 40.00
N LEU A 514 17.89 -11.33 40.74
CA LEU A 514 17.34 -11.64 42.06
C LEU A 514 16.25 -12.71 41.98
N ALA A 515 15.31 -12.56 41.06
CA ALA A 515 14.20 -13.51 40.93
C ALA A 515 14.64 -14.89 40.43
N GLU A 516 15.62 -14.95 39.53
CA GLU A 516 16.25 -16.20 39.09
C GLU A 516 16.97 -16.90 40.24
N LEU A 517 17.71 -16.18 41.09
CA LEU A 517 18.31 -16.75 42.31
C LEU A 517 17.23 -17.34 43.24
N LEU A 518 16.15 -16.60 43.49
CA LEU A 518 15.03 -17.08 44.31
C LEU A 518 14.37 -18.32 43.69
N ARG A 519 14.26 -18.36 42.36
CA ARG A 519 13.74 -19.49 41.61
C ARG A 519 14.64 -20.72 41.76
N THR A 520 15.97 -20.59 41.64
CA THR A 520 16.91 -21.72 41.81
C THR A 520 16.89 -22.27 43.24
N GLU A 521 16.64 -21.41 44.23
CA GLU A 521 16.46 -21.80 45.64
C GLU A 521 15.08 -22.46 45.93
N GLY A 522 14.20 -22.53 44.94
CA GLY A 522 12.83 -23.06 45.07
C GLY A 522 11.84 -22.10 45.75
N ARG A 523 12.20 -20.83 45.95
CA ARG A 523 11.37 -19.78 46.57
C ARG A 523 10.50 -19.09 45.50
N PHE A 524 9.68 -19.88 44.80
CA PHE A 524 8.92 -19.42 43.63
C PHE A 524 7.95 -18.27 43.91
N ALA A 525 7.27 -18.26 45.05
CA ALA A 525 6.33 -17.18 45.39
C ALA A 525 7.05 -15.82 45.53
N GLU A 526 8.24 -15.81 46.12
CA GLU A 526 9.06 -14.60 46.23
C GLU A 526 9.64 -14.20 44.87
N ALA A 527 10.09 -15.17 44.06
CA ALA A 527 10.57 -14.91 42.70
C ALA A 527 9.48 -14.24 41.84
N VAL A 528 8.26 -14.81 41.84
CA VAL A 528 7.09 -14.26 41.15
C VAL A 528 6.75 -12.86 41.66
N HIS A 529 6.79 -12.65 42.98
CA HIS A 529 6.58 -11.32 43.54
C HIS A 529 7.62 -10.31 43.03
N VAL A 530 8.90 -10.66 43.04
CA VAL A 530 9.99 -9.79 42.53
C VAL A 530 9.80 -9.46 41.05
N TRP A 531 9.54 -10.45 40.19
CA TRP A 531 9.27 -10.17 38.76
C TRP A 531 8.01 -9.32 38.57
N SER A 532 6.94 -9.58 39.33
CA SER A 532 5.66 -8.87 39.21
C SER A 532 5.79 -7.36 39.43
N GLN A 533 6.74 -6.93 40.27
CA GLN A 533 7.04 -5.51 40.50
C GLN A 533 7.67 -4.82 39.28
N GLY A 534 8.17 -5.58 38.29
CA GLY A 534 8.75 -5.07 37.05
C GLY A 534 7.80 -5.03 35.86
N LEU A 535 6.50 -5.29 36.06
CA LEU A 535 5.52 -5.34 34.97
C LEU A 535 5.02 -3.95 34.53
N THR A 536 5.07 -2.95 35.41
CA THR A 536 4.67 -1.57 35.10
C THR A 536 5.62 -0.95 34.08
N ALA A 537 5.07 -0.21 33.11
CA ALA A 537 5.87 0.42 32.07
C ALA A 537 6.83 1.50 32.63
N PRO A 538 8.05 1.64 32.07
CA PRO A 538 8.63 0.81 31.02
C PRO A 538 9.00 -0.59 31.53
N SER A 539 8.63 -1.61 30.74
CA SER A 539 8.83 -3.02 31.07
C SER A 539 9.41 -3.78 29.88
N MET A 540 9.76 -5.05 30.07
CA MET A 540 10.27 -5.93 29.03
C MET A 540 9.56 -7.29 29.07
N GLY A 541 9.37 -7.86 27.89
CA GLY A 541 8.56 -9.03 27.66
C GLY A 541 9.11 -10.26 28.37
N PHE A 542 10.43 -10.34 28.62
CA PHE A 542 11.01 -11.48 29.33
C PHE A 542 10.54 -11.53 30.80
N VAL A 543 10.38 -10.37 31.46
CA VAL A 543 9.82 -10.29 32.82
C VAL A 543 8.36 -10.74 32.81
N TRP A 544 7.61 -10.32 31.77
CA TRP A 544 6.22 -10.71 31.58
C TRP A 544 6.06 -12.20 31.34
N THR A 545 6.83 -12.80 30.42
CA THR A 545 6.73 -14.23 30.11
C THR A 545 7.12 -15.08 31.32
N LYS A 546 8.19 -14.72 32.04
CA LYS A 546 8.58 -15.38 33.29
C LYS A 546 7.50 -15.26 34.36
N THR A 547 6.98 -14.06 34.60
CA THR A 547 5.92 -13.86 35.61
C THR A 547 4.68 -14.69 35.27
N LEU A 548 4.17 -14.59 34.04
CA LEU A 548 2.99 -15.35 33.60
C LEU A 548 3.20 -16.87 33.68
N PHE A 549 4.37 -17.35 33.25
CA PHE A 549 4.71 -18.76 33.36
C PHE A 549 4.71 -19.24 34.81
N TRP A 550 5.48 -18.58 35.68
CA TRP A 550 5.64 -19.00 37.08
C TRP A 550 4.37 -18.78 37.91
N CYS A 551 3.55 -17.77 37.58
CA CYS A 551 2.19 -17.60 38.09
C CYS A 551 1.34 -18.85 37.90
N ARG A 552 1.52 -19.47 36.75
CA ARG A 552 0.67 -20.55 36.29
C ARG A 552 1.15 -21.91 36.80
N VAL A 553 2.47 -22.12 36.90
CA VAL A 553 3.03 -23.43 37.28
C VAL A 553 3.37 -23.55 38.76
N ALA A 554 3.70 -22.44 39.44
CA ALA A 554 4.23 -22.50 40.81
C ALA A 554 3.40 -21.72 41.83
N ALA A 555 3.27 -20.40 41.68
CA ALA A 555 2.67 -19.54 42.71
C ALA A 555 2.02 -18.29 42.10
N PRO A 556 0.84 -17.84 42.58
CA PRO A 556 0.15 -16.68 42.02
C PRO A 556 0.92 -15.37 42.25
N ALA A 557 0.81 -14.41 41.32
CA ALA A 557 1.26 -13.04 41.53
C ALA A 557 0.14 -12.17 42.11
N PRO A 558 0.46 -11.21 43.01
CA PRO A 558 -0.48 -10.22 43.50
C PRO A 558 -0.67 -9.08 42.47
N VAL A 559 -1.19 -9.41 41.29
CA VAL A 559 -1.28 -8.49 40.15
C VAL A 559 -2.70 -8.46 39.60
N ASP A 560 -3.22 -7.25 39.39
CA ASP A 560 -4.39 -7.05 38.55
C ASP A 560 -3.96 -6.88 37.09
N TRP A 561 -4.03 -7.99 36.35
CA TRP A 561 -3.63 -8.04 34.95
C TRP A 561 -4.38 -7.04 34.06
N GLN A 562 -5.61 -6.62 34.41
CA GLN A 562 -6.40 -5.70 33.59
C GLN A 562 -5.83 -4.28 33.59
N THR A 563 -5.10 -3.91 34.63
CA THR A 563 -4.50 -2.57 34.78
C THR A 563 -3.16 -2.41 34.07
N LEU A 564 -2.59 -3.51 33.56
CA LEU A 564 -1.25 -3.52 32.98
C LEU A 564 -1.28 -3.73 31.47
N ASP A 565 -0.48 -2.91 30.79
CA ASP A 565 -0.23 -2.99 29.36
C ASP A 565 1.07 -3.76 29.06
N PRO A 566 1.01 -4.83 28.25
CA PRO A 566 2.21 -5.54 27.82
C PRO A 566 3.17 -4.62 27.03
N PRO A 567 4.49 -4.80 27.18
CA PRO A 567 5.49 -4.02 26.47
C PRO A 567 5.39 -4.21 24.95
N GLN A 568 5.79 -3.19 24.18
CA GLN A 568 5.76 -3.21 22.72
C GLN A 568 7.03 -3.84 22.14
N ASP A 569 7.36 -5.06 22.58
CA ASP A 569 8.58 -5.74 22.14
C ASP A 569 8.29 -7.07 21.45
N THR A 570 9.38 -7.71 21.07
CA THR A 570 9.42 -8.96 20.32
C THR A 570 8.68 -10.13 20.96
N LEU A 571 8.50 -10.12 22.29
CA LEU A 571 7.84 -11.17 23.07
C LEU A 571 6.36 -10.87 23.32
N ARG A 572 5.88 -9.68 22.95
CA ARG A 572 4.47 -9.29 23.10
C ARG A 572 3.47 -10.33 22.58
N PRO A 573 3.66 -10.96 21.40
CA PRO A 573 2.72 -11.99 20.93
C PRO A 573 2.62 -13.18 21.89
N LEU A 574 3.74 -13.61 22.46
CA LEU A 574 3.76 -14.69 23.45
C LEU A 574 3.13 -14.25 24.77
N VAL A 575 3.42 -13.04 25.25
CA VAL A 575 2.80 -12.47 26.45
C VAL A 575 1.27 -12.42 26.31
N GLN A 576 0.77 -11.93 25.17
CA GLN A 576 -0.66 -11.86 24.88
C GLN A 576 -1.29 -13.26 24.81
N PHE A 577 -0.59 -14.21 24.16
CA PHE A 577 -1.05 -15.59 24.08
C PHE A 577 -1.18 -16.22 25.47
N VAL A 578 -0.12 -16.19 26.30
CA VAL A 578 -0.13 -16.82 27.63
C VAL A 578 -1.17 -16.14 28.54
N ARG A 579 -1.30 -14.82 28.48
CA ARG A 579 -2.32 -14.07 29.24
C ARG A 579 -3.75 -14.43 28.82
N ALA A 580 -3.96 -14.83 27.57
CA ALA A 580 -5.28 -15.23 27.05
C ALA A 580 -5.63 -16.70 27.31
N LEU A 581 -4.70 -17.50 27.84
CA LEU A 581 -4.96 -18.91 28.14
C LEU A 581 -5.99 -19.03 29.28
N PRO A 582 -7.01 -19.91 29.13
CA PRO A 582 -7.89 -20.24 30.24
C PRO A 582 -7.12 -20.80 31.45
N PRO A 583 -7.60 -20.57 32.68
CA PRO A 583 -6.96 -21.10 33.88
C PRO A 583 -6.96 -22.64 33.92
N THR A 584 -7.78 -23.32 33.11
CA THR A 584 -7.97 -24.77 33.10
C THR A 584 -7.02 -25.57 32.19
N CYS A 585 -6.19 -24.92 31.38
CA CYS A 585 -5.31 -25.64 30.43
C CYS A 585 -3.93 -25.03 30.28
N PHE A 586 -2.87 -25.83 30.38
CA PHE A 586 -1.49 -25.70 29.85
C PHE A 586 -1.26 -24.78 28.67
N TRP A 587 -1.92 -25.14 27.60
CA TRP A 587 -1.53 -24.74 26.26
C TRP A 587 -2.70 -24.91 25.31
N ASN A 588 -2.71 -24.12 24.25
CA ASN A 588 -3.69 -24.25 23.17
C ASN A 588 -2.97 -24.13 21.82
N GLU A 589 -2.73 -25.29 21.19
CA GLU A 589 -2.00 -25.37 19.93
C GLU A 589 -2.67 -24.58 18.80
N ARG A 590 -4.01 -24.61 18.72
CA ARG A 590 -4.76 -23.89 17.67
C ARG A 590 -4.64 -22.38 17.83
N ALA A 591 -4.63 -21.89 19.06
CA ALA A 591 -4.48 -20.47 19.35
C ALA A 591 -3.03 -19.99 19.15
N PHE A 592 -2.03 -20.85 19.38
CA PHE A 592 -0.62 -20.49 19.18
C PHE A 592 -0.15 -20.62 17.72
N GLY A 593 -0.77 -21.49 16.91
CA GLY A 593 -0.38 -21.73 15.52
C GLY A 593 -0.09 -20.46 14.71
N PRO A 594 -1.00 -19.46 14.66
CA PRO A 594 -0.75 -18.20 13.96
C PRO A 594 0.43 -17.38 14.52
N VAL A 595 0.68 -17.47 15.84
CA VAL A 595 1.82 -16.81 16.49
C VAL A 595 3.12 -17.48 16.07
N ALA A 596 3.18 -18.81 16.09
CA ALA A 596 4.34 -19.58 15.65
C ALA A 596 4.65 -19.38 14.16
N GLU A 597 3.63 -19.33 13.30
CA GLU A 597 3.80 -19.05 11.87
C GLU A 597 4.39 -17.66 11.62
N ALA A 598 3.90 -16.65 12.34
CA ALA A 598 4.40 -15.28 12.20
C ALA A 598 5.79 -15.08 12.84
N ARG A 599 6.08 -15.82 13.92
CA ARG A 599 7.28 -15.68 14.75
C ARG A 599 7.82 -17.05 15.20
N PRO A 600 8.51 -17.78 14.30
CA PRO A 600 9.02 -19.12 14.60
C PRO A 600 10.04 -19.15 15.75
N ASP A 601 10.75 -18.04 15.98
CA ASP A 601 11.70 -17.87 17.07
C ASP A 601 11.06 -18.04 18.46
N LEU A 602 9.77 -17.72 18.60
CA LEU A 602 9.05 -17.86 19.86
C LEU A 602 8.75 -19.33 20.21
N ALA A 603 8.66 -20.22 19.22
CA ALA A 603 8.32 -21.62 19.43
C ALA A 603 9.44 -22.42 20.13
N SER A 604 10.69 -21.93 20.03
CA SER A 604 11.88 -22.57 20.60
C SER A 604 12.17 -22.14 22.04
N ARG A 605 11.25 -21.41 22.68
CA ARG A 605 11.44 -20.87 24.03
C ARG A 605 11.05 -21.86 25.12
N GLN A 606 11.70 -21.75 26.28
CA GLN A 606 11.43 -22.61 27.44
C GLN A 606 9.98 -22.49 27.95
N GLU A 607 9.39 -21.29 27.91
CA GLU A 607 7.99 -21.09 28.28
C GLU A 607 7.06 -21.96 27.44
N VAL A 608 7.29 -21.97 26.12
CA VAL A 608 6.48 -22.70 25.16
C VAL A 608 6.67 -24.20 25.34
N PHE A 609 7.92 -24.66 25.43
CA PHE A 609 8.24 -26.05 25.67
C PHE A 609 7.55 -26.61 26.93
N TRP A 610 7.72 -25.93 28.07
CA TRP A 610 7.18 -26.41 29.35
C TRP A 610 5.65 -26.38 29.39
N LEU A 611 5.01 -25.32 28.87
CA LEU A 611 3.54 -25.27 28.82
C LEU A 611 2.95 -26.35 27.91
N ARG A 612 3.57 -26.62 26.76
CA ARG A 612 3.19 -27.73 25.86
C ARG A 612 3.34 -29.09 26.53
N LEU A 613 4.48 -29.31 27.18
CA LEU A 613 4.76 -30.56 27.88
C LEU A 613 3.74 -30.80 29.00
N LEU A 614 3.48 -29.78 29.84
CA LEU A 614 2.49 -29.87 30.91
C LEU A 614 1.07 -30.14 30.37
N GLU A 615 0.69 -29.54 29.23
CA GLU A 615 -0.60 -29.82 28.59
C GLU A 615 -0.68 -31.26 28.05
N ALA A 616 0.38 -31.77 27.44
CA ALA A 616 0.44 -33.14 26.96
C ALA A 616 0.31 -34.14 28.12
N LEU A 617 0.98 -33.88 29.24
CA LEU A 617 0.85 -34.67 30.47
C LEU A 617 -0.57 -34.60 31.04
N ARG A 618 -1.14 -33.39 31.16
CA ARG A 618 -2.52 -33.17 31.66
C ARG A 618 -3.57 -33.90 30.81
N THR A 619 -3.37 -33.93 29.49
CA THR A 619 -4.28 -34.58 28.53
C THR A 619 -3.93 -36.05 28.25
N ARG A 620 -2.94 -36.62 28.96
CA ARG A 620 -2.46 -38.01 28.84
C ARG A 620 -2.00 -38.40 27.43
N LYS A 621 -1.45 -37.44 26.69
CA LYS A 621 -0.85 -37.68 25.37
C LYS A 621 0.62 -38.05 25.53
N THR A 622 0.87 -39.27 26.01
CA THR A 622 2.21 -39.78 26.35
C THR A 622 3.19 -39.68 25.19
N ASP A 623 2.78 -40.01 23.95
CA ASP A 623 3.66 -39.92 22.78
C ASP A 623 4.05 -38.48 22.44
N GLU A 624 3.13 -37.52 22.59
CA GLU A 624 3.40 -36.10 22.37
C GLU A 624 4.38 -35.57 23.43
N ALA A 625 4.16 -35.90 24.71
CA ALA A 625 5.06 -35.53 25.80
C ALA A 625 6.48 -36.12 25.61
N LEU A 626 6.56 -37.39 25.21
CA LEU A 626 7.83 -38.07 24.95
C LEU A 626 8.56 -37.46 23.74
N ALA A 627 7.84 -37.14 22.67
CA ALA A 627 8.41 -36.46 21.50
C ALA A 627 8.97 -35.08 21.86
N LEU A 628 8.24 -34.29 22.66
CA LEU A 628 8.73 -32.99 23.15
C LEU A 628 10.03 -33.14 23.94
N LEU A 629 10.08 -34.06 24.90
CA LEU A 629 11.26 -34.29 25.76
C LEU A 629 12.48 -34.83 25.00
N ASN A 630 12.27 -35.59 23.93
CA ASN A 630 13.36 -36.13 23.11
C ASN A 630 13.88 -35.10 22.09
N LEU A 631 13.01 -34.30 21.48
CA LEU A 631 13.36 -33.41 20.37
C LEU A 631 13.72 -31.99 20.81
N ASN A 632 13.11 -31.48 21.89
CA ASN A 632 13.13 -30.05 22.24
C ASN A 632 13.68 -29.77 23.64
N ARG A 633 14.54 -30.66 24.14
CA ARG A 633 15.15 -30.55 25.48
C ARG A 633 16.13 -29.40 25.62
N PHE A 634 16.15 -28.80 26.81
CA PHE A 634 17.10 -27.73 27.15
C PHE A 634 18.29 -28.24 27.99
N GLY A 635 18.15 -29.42 28.61
CA GLY A 635 19.22 -30.03 29.42
C GLY A 635 19.67 -29.11 30.55
N ARG A 636 20.98 -28.81 30.62
CA ARG A 636 21.58 -27.97 31.68
C ARG A 636 21.03 -26.54 31.71
N HIS A 637 20.55 -26.03 30.57
CA HIS A 637 19.97 -24.70 30.45
C HIS A 637 18.48 -24.66 30.79
N SER A 638 17.87 -25.82 31.05
CA SER A 638 16.47 -25.92 31.45
C SER A 638 16.23 -25.25 32.78
N TRP A 639 15.09 -24.56 32.92
CA TRP A 639 14.63 -24.04 34.20
C TRP A 639 14.59 -25.10 35.30
N HIS A 640 14.37 -26.37 34.96
CA HIS A 640 14.50 -27.45 35.92
C HIS A 640 15.00 -28.75 35.26
N ALA A 641 16.31 -28.83 34.99
CA ALA A 641 16.93 -29.98 34.33
C ALA A 641 16.58 -31.35 34.95
N ARG A 642 16.61 -31.49 36.29
CA ARG A 642 16.23 -32.74 36.97
C ARG A 642 14.77 -33.14 36.76
N LEU A 643 13.87 -32.17 36.58
CA LEU A 643 12.45 -32.43 36.35
C LEU A 643 12.26 -32.91 34.91
N GLU A 644 12.94 -32.28 33.95
CA GLU A 644 12.93 -32.69 32.56
C GLU A 644 13.39 -34.15 32.39
N VAL A 645 14.50 -34.51 33.05
CA VAL A 645 15.00 -35.89 33.11
C VAL A 645 14.02 -36.80 33.83
N ALA A 646 13.48 -36.40 34.98
CA ALA A 646 12.54 -37.22 35.73
C ALA A 646 11.26 -37.53 34.94
N LEU A 647 10.70 -36.54 34.23
CA LEU A 647 9.53 -36.72 33.38
C LEU A 647 9.83 -37.65 32.20
N LEU A 648 11.00 -37.55 31.58
CA LEU A 648 11.41 -38.50 30.54
C LEU A 648 11.55 -39.92 31.10
N SER A 649 12.21 -40.08 32.24
CA SER A 649 12.37 -41.37 32.92
C SER A 649 11.02 -41.99 33.27
N LEU A 650 10.07 -41.18 33.77
CA LEU A 650 8.70 -41.60 34.05
C LEU A 650 7.97 -42.10 32.80
N LEU A 651 7.97 -41.31 31.72
CA LEU A 651 7.30 -41.68 30.46
C LEU A 651 7.92 -42.93 29.83
N THR A 652 9.25 -43.06 29.89
CA THR A 652 9.98 -44.22 29.38
C THR A 652 9.68 -45.46 30.21
N TYR A 653 9.66 -45.33 31.54
CA TYR A 653 9.28 -46.41 32.44
C TYR A 653 7.84 -46.89 32.20
N HIS A 654 6.88 -45.97 32.05
CA HIS A 654 5.49 -46.32 31.75
C HIS A 654 5.34 -47.04 30.40
N ARG A 655 6.23 -46.77 29.44
CA ARG A 655 6.20 -47.37 28.11
C ARG A 655 6.95 -48.71 28.03
N LEU A 656 8.10 -48.83 28.68
CA LEU A 656 9.06 -49.93 28.50
C LEU A 656 9.27 -50.79 29.76
N GLY A 657 8.79 -50.35 30.92
CA GLY A 657 8.92 -51.07 32.19
C GLY A 657 10.30 -50.99 32.85
N PHE A 658 11.24 -50.20 32.32
CA PHE A 658 12.55 -49.97 32.94
C PHE A 658 12.94 -48.48 32.89
N VAL A 659 13.82 -48.07 33.83
CA VAL A 659 14.39 -46.73 33.86
C VAL A 659 15.78 -46.78 33.25
N ASP A 660 16.03 -45.99 32.22
CA ASP A 660 17.32 -45.98 31.51
C ASP A 660 18.40 -45.25 32.34
N PRO A 661 19.49 -45.93 32.75
CA PRO A 661 20.59 -45.33 33.50
C PRO A 661 21.29 -44.19 32.75
N ALA A 662 21.26 -44.20 31.41
CA ALA A 662 21.90 -43.15 30.60
C ALA A 662 21.24 -41.78 30.80
N LEU A 663 19.98 -41.73 31.25
CA LEU A 663 19.24 -40.49 31.46
C LEU A 663 19.74 -39.70 32.68
N VAL A 664 20.28 -40.37 33.70
CA VAL A 664 20.80 -39.72 34.92
C VAL A 664 21.97 -38.78 34.61
N LYS A 665 22.82 -39.15 33.64
CA LYS A 665 23.95 -38.32 33.21
C LYS A 665 23.52 -36.98 32.61
N LEU A 666 22.26 -36.85 32.20
CA LEU A 666 21.74 -35.64 31.58
C LEU A 666 21.38 -34.55 32.59
N SER A 667 21.19 -34.91 33.87
CA SER A 667 20.96 -33.95 34.97
C SER A 667 22.20 -33.63 35.80
N GLU A 668 23.34 -34.28 35.54
CA GLU A 668 24.59 -34.03 36.28
C GLU A 668 25.04 -32.56 36.17
N GLY A 669 25.33 -31.95 37.33
CA GLY A 669 25.73 -30.55 37.42
C GLY A 669 24.57 -29.54 37.39
N SER A 670 23.31 -29.99 37.43
CA SER A 670 22.18 -29.06 37.58
C SER A 670 22.19 -28.45 38.99
N GLY A 671 22.38 -27.13 39.11
CA GLY A 671 22.34 -26.39 40.38
C GLY A 671 20.97 -26.33 41.06
N THR A 672 20.07 -27.28 40.79
CA THR A 672 18.76 -27.39 41.43
C THR A 672 18.92 -27.95 42.84
N LYS A 673 18.15 -27.40 43.78
CA LYS A 673 18.13 -27.87 45.17
C LYS A 673 17.90 -29.40 45.25
N PRO A 674 18.65 -30.13 46.09
CA PRO A 674 18.44 -31.55 46.30
C PRO A 674 17.01 -31.83 46.78
N HIS A 675 16.39 -32.88 46.25
CA HIS A 675 15.09 -33.32 46.71
C HIS A 675 15.03 -34.85 46.67
N PRO A 676 14.56 -35.52 47.75
CA PRO A 676 14.58 -36.98 47.87
C PRO A 676 13.94 -37.72 46.70
N PHE A 677 12.89 -37.16 46.09
CA PHE A 677 12.25 -37.73 44.89
C PHE A 677 13.23 -37.91 43.73
N PHE A 678 14.00 -36.87 43.38
CA PHE A 678 14.94 -36.94 42.26
C PHE A 678 16.14 -37.81 42.62
N ASP A 679 16.65 -37.70 43.85
CA ASP A 679 17.77 -38.52 44.32
C ASP A 679 17.42 -40.02 44.32
N THR A 680 16.18 -40.37 44.74
CA THR A 680 15.68 -41.75 44.71
C THR A 680 15.50 -42.25 43.28
N LEU A 681 14.99 -41.41 42.37
CA LEU A 681 14.84 -41.78 40.96
C LEU A 681 16.19 -42.06 40.29
N GLU A 682 17.19 -41.21 40.54
CA GLU A 682 18.53 -41.35 40.00
C GLU A 682 19.26 -42.57 40.60
N ALA A 683 19.07 -42.83 41.89
CA ALA A 683 19.56 -44.05 42.54
C ALA A 683 18.94 -45.31 41.93
N TRP A 684 17.62 -45.29 41.68
CA TRP A 684 16.90 -46.39 41.05
C TRP A 684 17.39 -46.67 39.63
N ALA A 685 17.54 -45.61 38.83
CA ALA A 685 18.08 -45.66 37.48
C ALA A 685 19.52 -46.20 37.45
N SER A 686 20.30 -45.95 38.51
CA SER A 686 21.66 -46.47 38.67
C SER A 686 21.73 -47.92 39.18
N GLY A 687 20.58 -48.60 39.32
CA GLY A 687 20.49 -49.99 39.76
C GLY A 687 20.45 -50.18 41.28
N SER A 688 20.30 -49.11 42.06
CA SER A 688 20.15 -49.21 43.51
C SER A 688 18.75 -49.68 43.89
N ALA A 689 18.65 -50.43 44.98
CA ALA A 689 17.36 -50.77 45.58
C ALA A 689 16.68 -49.49 46.10
N VAL A 690 15.40 -49.31 45.77
CA VAL A 690 14.59 -48.17 46.23
C VAL A 690 13.36 -48.64 47.00
N PRO A 691 12.76 -47.77 47.85
CA PRO A 691 11.66 -48.19 48.69
C PRO A 691 10.43 -48.69 47.88
N PRO A 692 9.72 -49.75 48.31
CA PRO A 692 8.57 -50.29 47.59
C PRO A 692 7.44 -49.28 47.35
N GLU A 693 7.25 -48.33 48.27
CA GLU A 693 6.35 -47.20 48.11
C GLU A 693 6.74 -46.28 46.96
N PHE A 694 8.03 -46.09 46.70
CA PHE A 694 8.50 -45.30 45.55
C PHE A 694 8.17 -46.01 44.24
N VAL A 695 8.39 -47.33 44.15
CA VAL A 695 8.02 -48.12 42.96
C VAL A 695 6.50 -48.04 42.71
N ARG A 696 5.67 -48.17 43.76
CA ARG A 696 4.21 -48.01 43.64
C ARG A 696 3.81 -46.62 43.17
N LEU A 697 4.47 -45.58 43.67
CA LEU A 697 4.26 -44.20 43.20
C LEU A 697 4.63 -44.07 41.72
N MET A 698 5.75 -44.62 41.28
CA MET A 698 6.21 -44.55 39.90
C MET A 698 5.26 -45.27 38.93
N GLN A 699 4.53 -46.29 39.39
CA GLN A 699 3.50 -46.99 38.63
C GLN A 699 2.14 -46.28 38.63
N SER A 700 1.92 -45.32 39.53
CA SER A 700 0.63 -44.64 39.66
C SER A 700 0.47 -43.50 38.65
N ASN A 701 -0.78 -43.06 38.47
CA ASN A 701 -1.07 -41.85 37.69
C ASN A 701 -0.57 -40.57 38.37
N ASP A 702 -0.24 -40.63 39.67
CA ASP A 702 0.21 -39.48 40.47
C ASP A 702 1.72 -39.24 40.36
N ALA A 703 2.46 -40.12 39.67
CA ALA A 703 3.91 -40.03 39.54
C ALA A 703 4.35 -38.67 38.93
N PHE A 704 3.63 -38.18 37.92
CA PHE A 704 3.88 -36.87 37.30
C PHE A 704 3.58 -35.72 38.25
N ALA A 705 2.46 -35.80 38.98
CA ALA A 705 2.10 -34.82 40.01
C ALA A 705 3.14 -34.79 41.14
N ALA A 706 3.66 -35.94 41.56
CA ALA A 706 4.71 -36.04 42.57
C ALA A 706 6.04 -35.42 42.09
N ALA A 707 6.42 -35.64 40.82
CA ALA A 707 7.61 -35.02 40.23
C ALA A 707 7.48 -33.49 40.17
N LEU A 708 6.31 -32.97 39.74
CA LEU A 708 6.02 -31.53 39.72
C LEU A 708 6.01 -30.94 41.13
N LYS A 709 5.44 -31.65 42.10
CA LYS A 709 5.45 -31.25 43.51
C LYS A 709 6.87 -31.18 44.07
N ALA A 710 7.70 -32.19 43.76
CA ALA A 710 9.11 -32.22 44.14
C ALA A 710 9.91 -31.05 43.55
N ALA A 711 9.56 -30.60 42.34
CA ALA A 711 10.11 -29.41 41.71
C ALA A 711 9.56 -28.09 42.27
N GLY A 712 8.57 -28.13 43.18
CA GLY A 712 7.88 -26.96 43.71
C GLY A 712 6.86 -26.31 42.77
N TRP A 713 6.44 -27.01 41.71
CA TRP A 713 5.46 -26.53 40.73
C TRP A 713 4.04 -26.85 41.20
N ILE A 714 3.69 -26.31 42.37
CA ILE A 714 2.50 -26.69 43.12
C ILE A 714 1.20 -26.33 42.38
N ALA A 715 1.13 -25.17 41.73
CA ALA A 715 -0.05 -24.80 40.95
C ALA A 715 -0.28 -25.76 39.76
N ALA A 716 0.80 -26.25 39.14
CA ALA A 716 0.69 -27.22 38.06
C ALA A 716 0.12 -28.57 38.54
N VAL A 717 0.42 -28.98 39.77
CA VAL A 717 -0.14 -30.21 40.37
C VAL A 717 -1.67 -30.15 40.43
N GLY A 718 -2.25 -29.03 40.86
CA GLY A 718 -3.70 -28.86 40.94
C GLY A 718 -4.39 -29.07 39.59
N LEU A 719 -3.89 -28.39 38.55
CA LEU A 719 -4.42 -28.52 37.19
C LEU A 719 -4.25 -29.93 36.59
N LEU A 720 -3.20 -30.66 36.99
CA LEU A 720 -2.96 -32.03 36.54
C LEU A 720 -3.93 -33.02 37.22
N SER A 721 -4.24 -32.80 38.50
CA SER A 721 -5.11 -33.67 39.31
C SER A 721 -6.60 -33.43 39.12
N GLU A 722 -7.06 -32.20 38.84
CA GLU A 722 -8.49 -31.88 38.62
C GLU A 722 -9.13 -32.70 37.47
N TYR A 723 -8.34 -33.12 36.48
CA TYR A 723 -8.84 -33.95 35.38
C TYR A 723 -8.92 -35.45 35.71
N SER A 724 -8.29 -35.92 36.79
CA SER A 724 -8.44 -37.32 37.27
C SER A 724 -9.77 -37.58 37.97
N GLY A 725 -10.42 -36.56 38.55
CA GLY A 725 -11.72 -36.70 39.23
C GLY A 725 -12.92 -36.75 38.27
N ALA A 726 -12.85 -36.04 37.14
CA ALA A 726 -13.99 -35.86 36.24
C ALA A 726 -14.38 -37.10 35.40
N ARG A 727 -13.58 -38.17 35.39
CA ARG A 727 -13.95 -39.46 34.76
C ARG A 727 -14.31 -40.57 35.74
N ALA A 728 -14.08 -40.38 37.05
CA ALA A 728 -14.48 -41.36 38.05
C ALA A 728 -15.99 -41.30 38.38
N SER A 729 -16.68 -40.23 37.96
CA SER A 729 -18.14 -40.07 38.13
C SER A 729 -18.99 -40.62 36.98
N ASP A 730 -18.38 -41.02 35.85
CA ASP A 730 -19.08 -41.62 34.71
C ASP A 730 -19.03 -43.17 34.72
N SER A 731 -18.58 -43.76 35.84
CA SER A 731 -18.58 -45.21 36.06
C SER A 731 -19.16 -45.58 37.44
N GLN A 732 -20.33 -45.03 37.77
CA GLN A 732 -21.28 -45.62 38.74
C GLN A 732 -22.66 -45.75 38.12
#